data_AF-A0A077L5Z5-F1
#
_entry.id   AF-A0A077L5Z5-F1
#
_cell.length_a   1.000
_cell.length_b   1.000
_cell.length_c   1.000
_cell.angle_alpha   90.00
_cell.angle_beta   90.00
_cell.angle_gamma   90.00
#
_symmetry.space_group_name_H-M   'P 1'
#
loop_
_entity.id
_entity.type
_entity.pdbx_description
1 polymer ?
#
loop_
_entity_poly.entity_id
_entity_poly.type
_entity_poly.pdbx_seq_one_letter_code
_entity_poly.pdbx_strand_id
1 'polypeptide(L)'
;MAFLKNKKNKIVFFSLIATIVASSSFGTVIFMANQKNRNGIEYNNDFGAKSELFHKGTPDTTNAIPSITDHGLKEIEKPILIEKAPEPIPELVPIPPVSPTEPKKEEIKPEIKPELKPKPIPIPKPPVIIEQPKEEIKPSPTPKPIPQPKPEIKKDETEKILEINGVRVKATVTPPKERVQDPRYVKANIANPKPYRSVIVGTITNVEVTDELRKATVNSLKNDKEGLKNYFPSYITDIVDTPESKYFNPDDYIKQNEGVWLKFLDKFKRLLDSPRVTEFLIPGAAEEYKNKQFKTLNRKYAWLISKLDYSKFTKLGKGAEKYLKEGYTASPDNAYINENGELDSYTYSPAPGYNKVTSRLERDNKKRRGIPIKGYYGRTPDQISSGNYPGWDKQDVTKTKFKEFGVGGSDGIRITELTNKNPEEGDLKKATVVEIDASNFQGYAKTKKLIEDLKAKNIEITSYRIKNMGKKDVNQTFKEILSALPDRLTQLELFFDHRATNTASLIALENKSIKELGLYTLGNSLLDDWSINPLSFRKVEWINTIDYNVSKQNKAGADIATRITFNTLAFEESDILKTESDKYKRINEGLSLVYYSRNNEGAFQGNFGPGNDPDHDEGNNSYPTRLDFSRAPSIRSLKGLKFYDWITNSGKKPRKLKNVKFYNNNSWYAISGYDLDNAQFDTVMALGEPGMPPTKIEFSNGLETDRIRITSKEKLTDSALSNLNLLINLSRISRQIEIPQDASSELKSQLESNGYKVSYESDETFN
;
A
#
# COMPACT_ATOMS: atom_id res chain seq x y z
N MET A 1 3.90 -43.55 -51.34
CA MET A 1 4.65 -43.68 -50.06
C MET A 1 6.03 -44.28 -50.34
N ALA A 2 7.12 -43.53 -50.17
CA ALA A 2 8.49 -44.04 -50.42
C ALA A 2 9.50 -43.80 -49.27
N PHE A 3 9.31 -42.71 -48.52
CA PHE A 3 10.25 -42.21 -47.50
C PHE A 3 10.60 -43.20 -46.38
N LEU A 4 9.68 -44.12 -46.04
CA LEU A 4 9.80 -45.05 -44.90
C LEU A 4 10.64 -46.32 -45.18
N LYS A 5 11.23 -46.49 -46.36
CA LYS A 5 12.04 -47.70 -46.66
C LYS A 5 13.47 -47.67 -46.10
N ASN A 6 14.08 -46.50 -45.91
CA ASN A 6 15.47 -46.40 -45.40
C ASN A 6 15.49 -46.41 -43.86
N LYS A 7 16.37 -47.23 -43.25
CA LYS A 7 16.53 -47.33 -41.78
C LYS A 7 16.90 -46.00 -41.12
N LYS A 8 17.72 -45.15 -41.77
CA LYS A 8 18.03 -43.79 -41.26
C LYS A 8 16.80 -42.89 -41.29
N ASN A 9 16.03 -42.90 -42.39
CA ASN A 9 14.79 -42.11 -42.50
C ASN A 9 13.70 -42.59 -41.54
N LYS A 10 13.61 -43.90 -41.25
CA LYS A 10 12.75 -44.41 -40.17
C LYS A 10 13.16 -43.84 -38.81
N ILE A 11 14.45 -43.82 -38.47
CA ILE A 11 14.94 -43.25 -37.20
C ILE A 11 14.60 -41.75 -37.12
N VAL A 12 14.83 -40.98 -38.19
CA VAL A 12 14.49 -39.53 -38.23
C VAL A 12 12.98 -39.29 -38.17
N PHE A 13 12.17 -40.13 -38.82
CA PHE A 13 10.71 -40.02 -38.79
C PHE A 13 10.13 -40.40 -37.42
N PHE A 14 10.63 -41.48 -36.81
CA PHE A 14 10.26 -41.86 -35.45
C PHE A 14 10.83 -40.90 -34.40
N SER A 15 11.98 -40.24 -34.62
CA SER A 15 12.45 -39.19 -33.72
C SER A 15 11.62 -37.91 -33.88
N LEU A 16 11.22 -37.51 -35.10
CA LEU A 16 10.26 -36.39 -35.25
C LEU A 16 8.91 -36.72 -34.61
N ILE A 17 8.38 -37.93 -34.80
CA ILE A 17 7.14 -38.36 -34.12
C ILE A 17 7.34 -38.40 -32.61
N ALA A 18 8.48 -38.91 -32.10
CA ALA A 18 8.77 -38.89 -30.68
C ALA A 18 8.90 -37.46 -30.14
N THR A 19 9.49 -36.52 -30.88
CA THR A 19 9.56 -35.10 -30.50
C THR A 19 8.19 -34.41 -30.59
N ILE A 20 7.34 -34.75 -31.56
CA ILE A 20 5.96 -34.21 -31.70
C ILE A 20 5.02 -34.81 -30.66
N VAL A 21 5.16 -36.08 -30.31
CA VAL A 21 4.43 -36.74 -29.21
C VAL A 21 4.96 -36.29 -27.85
N ALA A 22 6.27 -36.03 -27.72
CA ALA A 22 6.84 -35.44 -26.51
C ALA A 22 6.50 -33.95 -26.36
N SER A 23 6.42 -33.17 -27.45
CA SER A 23 6.04 -31.75 -27.38
C SER A 23 4.54 -31.53 -27.34
N SER A 24 3.73 -32.47 -27.83
CA SER A 24 2.28 -32.49 -27.56
C SER A 24 1.96 -33.11 -26.19
N SER A 25 2.74 -34.06 -25.64
CA SER A 25 2.55 -34.52 -24.26
C SER A 25 3.09 -33.53 -23.23
N PHE A 26 4.27 -32.92 -23.41
CA PHE A 26 4.68 -31.76 -22.61
C PHE A 26 3.76 -30.56 -22.87
N GLY A 27 3.29 -30.36 -24.11
CA GLY A 27 2.32 -29.32 -24.44
C GLY A 27 1.02 -29.48 -23.66
N THR A 28 0.44 -30.68 -23.67
CA THR A 28 -0.78 -31.02 -22.93
C THR A 28 -0.54 -31.12 -21.42
N VAL A 29 0.62 -31.57 -20.93
CA VAL A 29 0.95 -31.55 -19.49
C VAL A 29 1.16 -30.12 -18.99
N ILE A 30 1.86 -29.25 -19.73
CA ILE A 30 2.01 -27.82 -19.42
C ILE A 30 0.68 -27.08 -19.60
N PHE A 31 -0.17 -27.47 -20.56
CA PHE A 31 -1.49 -26.90 -20.76
C PHE A 31 -2.50 -27.37 -19.71
N MET A 32 -2.46 -28.62 -19.23
CA MET A 32 -3.27 -29.10 -18.11
C MET A 32 -2.78 -28.52 -16.78
N ALA A 33 -1.46 -28.36 -16.59
CA ALA A 33 -0.89 -27.68 -15.44
C ALA A 33 -1.25 -26.17 -15.44
N ASN A 34 -1.28 -25.50 -16.60
CA ASN A 34 -1.65 -24.08 -16.69
C ASN A 34 -3.14 -23.81 -16.93
N GLN A 35 -3.97 -24.78 -17.31
CA GLN A 35 -5.43 -24.63 -17.26
C GLN A 35 -5.94 -24.59 -15.82
N LYS A 36 -5.17 -25.12 -14.86
CA LYS A 36 -5.38 -24.85 -13.43
C LYS A 36 -4.91 -23.47 -12.98
N ASN A 37 -4.16 -22.72 -13.80
CA ASN A 37 -3.87 -21.30 -13.59
C ASN A 37 -4.95 -20.41 -14.24
N ARG A 38 -6.21 -20.60 -13.85
CA ARG A 38 -7.18 -19.50 -13.92
C ARG A 38 -6.72 -18.41 -12.94
N ASN A 39 -6.45 -17.20 -13.43
CA ASN A 39 -6.22 -16.03 -12.56
C ASN A 39 -7.54 -15.48 -11.98
N GLY A 40 -8.26 -16.34 -11.28
CA GLY A 40 -9.41 -16.03 -10.42
C GLY A 40 -9.27 -16.87 -9.15
N ILE A 41 -9.41 -16.25 -7.98
CA ILE A 41 -9.09 -16.90 -6.70
C ILE A 41 -10.26 -17.78 -6.24
N GLU A 42 -10.32 -19.00 -6.76
CA GLU A 42 -11.16 -20.07 -6.21
C GLU A 42 -10.48 -20.63 -4.95
N TYR A 43 -11.01 -20.32 -3.76
CA TYR A 43 -10.55 -20.91 -2.50
C TYR A 43 -11.02 -22.37 -2.41
N ASN A 44 -10.08 -23.32 -2.39
CA ASN A 44 -10.38 -24.71 -2.04
C ASN A 44 -9.58 -25.13 -0.80
N ASN A 45 -10.28 -25.40 0.31
CA ASN A 45 -9.69 -25.59 1.64
C ASN A 45 -9.30 -27.06 1.91
N ASP A 46 -8.26 -27.55 1.23
CA ASP A 46 -7.65 -28.86 1.53
C ASP A 46 -6.78 -28.84 2.81
N PHE A 47 -7.37 -28.43 3.94
CA PHE A 47 -6.78 -28.59 5.27
C PHE A 47 -7.83 -29.08 6.28
N GLY A 48 -7.61 -30.30 6.78
CA GLY A 48 -8.55 -31.05 7.64
C GLY A 48 -8.69 -30.54 9.08
N ALA A 49 -9.09 -29.29 9.26
CA ALA A 49 -9.63 -28.81 10.53
C ALA A 49 -11.14 -29.07 10.57
N LYS A 50 -11.61 -29.92 11.51
CA LYS A 50 -13.03 -29.96 11.89
C LYS A 50 -13.38 -28.65 12.61
N SER A 51 -13.68 -27.61 11.83
CA SER A 51 -14.38 -26.45 12.34
C SER A 51 -15.84 -26.85 12.58
N GLU A 52 -16.29 -26.82 13.84
CA GLU A 52 -17.71 -26.97 14.16
C GLU A 52 -18.44 -25.70 13.71
N LEU A 53 -18.88 -25.73 12.45
CA LEU A 53 -19.71 -24.72 11.84
C LEU A 53 -21.15 -25.22 11.75
N PHE A 54 -22.08 -24.31 12.02
CA PHE A 54 -23.54 -24.44 11.90
C PHE A 54 -24.20 -25.42 12.89
N HIS A 55 -25.02 -24.86 13.79
CA HIS A 55 -25.95 -25.66 14.59
C HIS A 55 -27.21 -26.11 13.79
N LYS A 56 -27.27 -25.77 12.49
CA LYS A 56 -28.01 -26.43 11.39
C LYS A 56 -27.74 -25.69 10.07
N GLY A 57 -27.57 -26.45 8.97
CA GLY A 57 -27.59 -25.95 7.59
C GLY A 57 -26.28 -25.34 7.07
N THR A 58 -25.98 -25.58 5.80
CA THR A 58 -24.90 -24.89 5.05
C THR A 58 -25.32 -23.44 4.79
N PRO A 59 -24.44 -22.43 4.99
CA PRO A 59 -24.78 -21.04 4.74
C PRO A 59 -24.74 -20.74 3.25
N ASP A 60 -25.70 -19.96 2.79
CA ASP A 60 -25.61 -19.30 1.48
C ASP A 60 -24.59 -18.17 1.55
N THR A 61 -23.40 -18.37 0.96
CA THR A 61 -22.37 -17.33 0.83
C THR A 61 -22.53 -16.47 -0.41
N THR A 62 -23.46 -16.80 -1.32
CA THR A 62 -23.70 -16.05 -2.56
C THR A 62 -24.24 -14.65 -2.24
N ASN A 63 -25.04 -14.54 -1.18
CA ASN A 63 -25.59 -13.28 -0.68
C ASN A 63 -24.74 -12.59 0.42
N ALA A 64 -23.47 -12.99 0.62
CA ALA A 64 -22.60 -12.40 1.64
C ALA A 64 -22.01 -11.01 1.27
N ILE A 65 -22.36 -10.46 0.10
CA ILE A 65 -21.78 -9.23 -0.46
C ILE A 65 -22.81 -8.06 -0.59
N PRO A 66 -24.11 -8.29 -0.86
CA PRO A 66 -25.12 -7.21 -0.87
C PRO A 66 -26.04 -7.18 0.37
N SER A 67 -25.48 -7.11 1.59
CA SER A 67 -26.25 -6.77 2.80
C SER A 67 -26.17 -5.26 3.08
N ILE A 68 -26.97 -4.48 2.36
CA ILE A 68 -26.99 -3.01 2.46
C ILE A 68 -28.16 -2.49 3.31
N THR A 69 -27.83 -1.96 4.48
CA THR A 69 -28.71 -1.25 5.45
C THR A 69 -29.80 -2.08 6.14
N ASP A 70 -30.23 -1.60 7.32
CA ASP A 70 -31.35 -2.18 8.07
C ASP A 70 -32.66 -2.04 7.28
N HIS A 71 -33.18 -3.12 6.70
CA HIS A 71 -34.59 -3.55 6.77
C HIS A 71 -34.88 -4.80 5.91
N GLY A 72 -35.38 -5.86 6.54
CA GLY A 72 -36.36 -6.78 5.93
C GLY A 72 -35.88 -7.85 4.93
N LEU A 73 -35.48 -9.02 5.44
CA LEU A 73 -35.59 -10.30 4.72
C LEU A 73 -36.48 -11.25 5.54
N LYS A 74 -37.24 -12.11 4.85
CA LYS A 74 -38.11 -13.13 5.46
C LYS A 74 -37.36 -14.47 5.59
N GLU A 75 -37.77 -15.28 6.57
CA GLU A 75 -37.29 -16.65 6.73
C GLU A 75 -37.77 -17.53 5.55
N ILE A 76 -36.91 -18.43 5.06
CA ILE A 76 -37.25 -19.34 3.97
C ILE A 76 -38.12 -20.47 4.53
N GLU A 77 -39.31 -20.66 3.98
CA GLU A 77 -40.17 -21.79 4.35
C GLU A 77 -39.49 -23.12 4.02
N LYS A 78 -39.58 -24.08 4.94
CA LYS A 78 -38.88 -25.37 4.81
C LYS A 78 -39.43 -26.13 3.59
N PRO A 79 -38.57 -26.67 2.71
CA PRO A 79 -39.04 -27.46 1.59
C PRO A 79 -39.81 -28.69 2.09
N ILE A 80 -41.00 -28.88 1.54
CA ILE A 80 -41.83 -30.05 1.81
C ILE A 80 -41.11 -31.28 1.26
N LEU A 81 -40.95 -32.32 2.09
CA LEU A 81 -40.43 -33.60 1.65
C LEU A 81 -41.46 -34.30 0.74
N ILE A 82 -41.20 -34.30 -0.56
CA ILE A 82 -41.95 -35.09 -1.55
C ILE A 82 -41.24 -36.43 -1.73
N GLU A 83 -41.96 -37.54 -1.54
CA GLU A 83 -41.42 -38.88 -1.79
C GLU A 83 -41.14 -39.13 -3.28
N LYS A 84 -40.12 -39.94 -3.57
CA LYS A 84 -39.77 -40.31 -4.95
C LYS A 84 -40.80 -41.27 -5.55
N ALA A 85 -41.41 -40.85 -6.65
CA ALA A 85 -42.01 -41.76 -7.64
C ALA A 85 -40.94 -42.29 -8.64
N PRO A 86 -41.19 -43.41 -9.36
CA PRO A 86 -40.16 -44.10 -10.16
C PRO A 86 -39.91 -43.51 -11.56
N GLU A 87 -38.78 -43.89 -12.15
CA GLU A 87 -38.37 -43.55 -13.53
C GLU A 87 -39.07 -44.44 -14.59
N PRO A 88 -39.48 -43.88 -15.75
CA PRO A 88 -39.84 -44.65 -16.94
C PRO A 88 -38.71 -44.73 -17.99
N ILE A 89 -38.85 -45.70 -18.90
CA ILE A 89 -37.81 -46.20 -19.83
C ILE A 89 -37.77 -45.39 -21.15
N PRO A 90 -36.59 -45.18 -21.79
CA PRO A 90 -36.47 -44.49 -23.09
C PRO A 90 -36.87 -45.37 -24.29
N GLU A 91 -37.40 -44.75 -25.36
CA GLU A 91 -37.70 -45.42 -26.63
C GLU A 91 -37.22 -44.62 -27.87
N LEU A 92 -37.45 -45.14 -29.09
CA LEU A 92 -36.51 -45.05 -30.21
C LEU A 92 -36.89 -44.11 -31.39
N VAL A 93 -35.88 -43.84 -32.22
CA VAL A 93 -35.89 -42.95 -33.40
C VAL A 93 -36.31 -43.66 -34.69
N PRO A 94 -37.00 -42.96 -35.61
CA PRO A 94 -36.82 -43.17 -37.06
C PRO A 94 -36.45 -41.89 -37.84
N ILE A 95 -35.91 -42.06 -39.06
CA ILE A 95 -35.42 -40.99 -39.97
C ILE A 95 -35.85 -41.32 -41.44
N PRO A 96 -35.43 -40.56 -42.49
CA PRO A 96 -36.20 -39.58 -43.27
C PRO A 96 -36.80 -40.10 -44.60
N PRO A 97 -37.33 -39.20 -45.46
CA PRO A 97 -36.80 -39.07 -46.84
C PRO A 97 -36.60 -37.58 -47.28
N VAL A 98 -35.47 -37.12 -47.85
CA VAL A 98 -34.91 -37.22 -49.25
C VAL A 98 -35.12 -35.94 -50.11
N SER A 99 -34.12 -35.64 -50.96
CA SER A 99 -33.91 -34.48 -51.88
C SER A 99 -34.81 -34.48 -53.14
N PRO A 100 -34.73 -33.54 -54.14
CA PRO A 100 -33.61 -32.68 -54.64
C PRO A 100 -33.96 -31.14 -54.67
N THR A 101 -33.38 -30.18 -55.40
CA THR A 101 -32.52 -30.13 -56.64
C THR A 101 -31.69 -28.82 -56.77
N GLU A 102 -30.76 -28.78 -57.74
CA GLU A 102 -29.99 -27.62 -58.27
C GLU A 102 -30.81 -26.79 -59.31
N PRO A 103 -30.40 -25.57 -59.78
CA PRO A 103 -29.12 -25.19 -60.44
C PRO A 103 -28.45 -23.90 -59.86
N LYS A 104 -27.17 -23.50 -60.09
CA LYS A 104 -26.38 -23.17 -61.32
C LYS A 104 -27.00 -22.02 -62.17
N LYS A 105 -26.29 -21.04 -62.77
CA LYS A 105 -24.85 -20.72 -62.99
C LYS A 105 -24.74 -19.19 -63.30
N GLU A 106 -23.69 -18.41 -62.99
CA GLU A 106 -22.53 -17.95 -63.82
C GLU A 106 -22.13 -16.55 -63.23
N GLU A 107 -20.88 -16.13 -62.96
CA GLU A 107 -19.64 -15.96 -63.76
C GLU A 107 -19.64 -14.86 -64.84
N ILE A 108 -19.17 -13.65 -64.48
CA ILE A 108 -18.46 -12.72 -65.40
C ILE A 108 -17.31 -12.00 -64.67
N LYS A 109 -16.11 -12.00 -65.26
CA LYS A 109 -14.96 -11.11 -64.96
C LYS A 109 -14.03 -11.05 -66.19
N PRO A 110 -13.88 -9.90 -66.87
CA PRO A 110 -12.60 -9.16 -66.90
C PRO A 110 -12.82 -7.64 -66.66
N GLU A 111 -11.95 -6.86 -66.02
CA GLU A 111 -10.56 -6.45 -66.34
C GLU A 111 -10.47 -5.20 -67.26
N ILE A 112 -9.34 -4.48 -67.13
CA ILE A 112 -8.71 -3.47 -68.00
C ILE A 112 -8.65 -2.03 -67.44
N LYS A 113 -7.42 -1.50 -67.49
CA LYS A 113 -6.94 -0.16 -67.10
C LYS A 113 -7.15 0.83 -68.26
N PRO A 114 -7.17 2.14 -68.03
CA PRO A 114 -5.91 2.85 -68.25
C PRO A 114 -5.62 3.94 -67.20
N GLU A 115 -4.47 4.60 -67.37
CA GLU A 115 -3.81 5.46 -66.39
C GLU A 115 -3.58 6.84 -67.00
N LEU A 116 -3.87 7.93 -66.27
CA LEU A 116 -3.40 9.29 -66.61
C LEU A 116 -3.25 10.18 -65.36
N LYS A 117 -2.02 10.68 -65.16
CA LYS A 117 -1.68 11.91 -64.42
C LYS A 117 -1.66 13.07 -65.45
N PRO A 118 -1.53 14.40 -65.12
CA PRO A 118 -0.89 14.93 -63.91
C PRO A 118 -1.35 16.33 -63.39
N LYS A 119 -0.53 16.85 -62.44
CA LYS A 119 -0.25 18.26 -62.09
C LYS A 119 -1.15 19.01 -61.08
N PRO A 120 -0.60 20.04 -60.36
CA PRO A 120 -1.03 20.32 -58.97
C PRO A 120 -1.15 21.80 -58.56
N ILE A 121 -1.59 22.04 -57.31
CA ILE A 121 -1.37 23.27 -56.48
C ILE A 121 -2.07 24.56 -57.00
N PRO A 122 -2.90 25.22 -56.16
CA PRO A 122 -2.42 26.43 -55.47
C PRO A 122 -2.67 26.42 -53.95
N ILE A 123 -1.67 26.90 -53.19
CA ILE A 123 -1.83 27.32 -51.79
C ILE A 123 -2.04 28.84 -51.79
N PRO A 124 -3.14 29.39 -51.24
CA PRO A 124 -3.31 30.83 -51.09
C PRO A 124 -2.29 31.43 -50.08
N LYS A 125 -1.73 32.60 -50.43
CA LYS A 125 -0.83 33.39 -49.57
C LYS A 125 -1.53 34.66 -49.04
N PRO A 126 -1.04 35.27 -47.96
CA PRO A 126 -1.59 36.51 -47.40
C PRO A 126 -1.20 37.76 -48.21
N PRO A 127 -1.93 38.86 -48.03
CA PRO A 127 -1.37 40.11 -47.49
C PRO A 127 -2.27 40.67 -46.35
N VAL A 128 -2.04 41.80 -45.66
CA VAL A 128 -1.42 43.09 -46.04
C VAL A 128 -0.58 43.68 -44.88
N ILE A 129 0.42 44.50 -45.24
CA ILE A 129 1.23 45.36 -44.37
C ILE A 129 1.11 46.81 -44.87
N ILE A 130 1.16 47.78 -43.96
CA ILE A 130 1.52 49.19 -44.19
C ILE A 130 2.46 49.53 -43.00
N GLU A 131 3.79 49.58 -43.20
CA GLU A 131 4.60 50.76 -43.54
C GLU A 131 4.52 51.89 -42.48
N GLN A 132 5.60 52.54 -42.01
CA GLN A 132 7.00 52.72 -42.48
C GLN A 132 7.87 53.17 -41.25
N PRO A 133 9.17 53.59 -41.33
CA PRO A 133 10.23 53.40 -42.35
C PRO A 133 11.65 53.00 -41.80
N LYS A 134 12.53 52.58 -42.73
CA LYS A 134 14.03 52.63 -42.74
C LYS A 134 14.90 51.95 -41.66
N GLU A 135 16.01 51.40 -42.13
CA GLU A 135 17.13 50.83 -41.36
C GLU A 135 18.30 51.84 -41.20
N GLU A 136 19.14 51.63 -40.18
CA GLU A 136 20.57 51.99 -40.22
C GLU A 136 21.40 50.92 -39.44
N ILE A 137 22.70 50.82 -39.69
CA ILE A 137 23.46 49.57 -39.51
C ILE A 137 24.29 49.51 -38.21
N LYS A 138 24.02 48.46 -37.41
CA LYS A 138 24.85 47.79 -36.38
C LYS A 138 26.14 48.46 -35.86
N PRO A 139 26.26 48.55 -34.53
CA PRO A 139 27.45 48.13 -33.79
C PRO A 139 27.33 46.68 -33.25
N SER A 140 28.45 46.17 -32.70
CA SER A 140 28.63 44.79 -32.20
C SER A 140 27.72 44.43 -30.99
N PRO A 141 27.26 43.17 -30.82
CA PRO A 141 26.50 42.77 -29.65
C PRO A 141 27.29 42.93 -28.35
N THR A 142 26.73 43.67 -27.39
CA THR A 142 27.21 43.69 -26.00
C THR A 142 27.11 42.30 -25.36
N PRO A 143 28.00 41.96 -24.41
CA PRO A 143 27.89 40.70 -23.67
C PRO A 143 26.53 40.59 -22.98
N LYS A 144 25.90 39.42 -23.05
CA LYS A 144 24.74 39.12 -22.21
C LYS A 144 25.14 39.34 -20.74
N PRO A 145 24.32 40.03 -19.92
CA PRO A 145 24.55 40.08 -18.49
C PRO A 145 24.73 38.66 -17.94
N ILE A 146 25.81 38.43 -17.20
CA ILE A 146 25.97 37.22 -16.40
C ILE A 146 24.72 37.14 -15.49
N PRO A 147 24.00 36.00 -15.42
CA PRO A 147 22.87 35.88 -14.54
C PRO A 147 23.28 36.26 -13.13
N GLN A 148 22.66 37.32 -12.56
CA GLN A 148 22.91 37.68 -11.17
C GLN A 148 22.66 36.43 -10.32
N PRO A 149 23.56 36.10 -9.37
CA PRO A 149 23.34 34.96 -8.49
C PRO A 149 22.00 35.20 -7.79
N LYS A 150 21.06 34.27 -8.02
CA LYS A 150 19.71 34.31 -7.45
C LYS A 150 19.89 34.54 -5.94
N PRO A 151 19.36 35.64 -5.37
CA PRO A 151 19.74 36.08 -4.03
C PRO A 151 19.55 34.93 -3.05
N GLU A 152 20.59 34.61 -2.29
CA GLU A 152 20.50 33.56 -1.29
C GLU A 152 19.39 33.92 -0.33
N ILE A 153 18.30 33.16 -0.38
CA ILE A 153 17.30 33.14 0.67
C ILE A 153 18.07 32.69 1.91
N LYS A 154 18.39 33.64 2.80
CA LYS A 154 18.93 33.35 4.12
C LYS A 154 17.95 32.37 4.77
N LYS A 155 18.36 31.11 4.83
CA LYS A 155 17.73 30.14 5.72
C LYS A 155 17.94 30.66 7.14
N ASP A 156 16.94 30.53 7.99
CA ASP A 156 17.06 30.88 9.41
C ASP A 156 17.94 29.86 10.13
N GLU A 157 19.25 29.86 9.83
CA GLU A 157 20.20 28.91 10.37
C GLU A 157 20.56 29.26 11.81
N THR A 158 20.62 28.23 12.65
CA THR A 158 20.90 28.34 14.07
C THR A 158 22.14 27.52 14.41
N GLU A 159 23.09 28.10 15.14
CA GLU A 159 24.16 27.32 15.77
C GLU A 159 23.56 26.47 16.90
N LYS A 160 23.94 25.19 16.95
CA LYS A 160 23.60 24.26 18.04
C LYS A 160 24.81 23.42 18.41
N ILE A 161 24.92 23.07 19.68
CA ILE A 161 25.88 22.06 20.13
C ILE A 161 25.20 20.69 19.94
N LEU A 162 25.82 19.82 19.15
CA LEU A 162 25.41 18.44 18.93
C LEU A 162 26.41 17.50 19.60
N GLU A 163 25.95 16.32 20.01
CA GLU A 163 26.81 15.26 20.50
C GLU A 163 26.91 14.17 19.43
N ILE A 164 28.12 13.99 18.87
CA ILE A 164 28.38 13.08 17.75
C ILE A 164 29.55 12.19 18.15
N ASN A 165 29.34 10.86 18.16
CA ASN A 165 30.31 9.88 18.66
C ASN A 165 30.84 10.20 20.09
N GLY A 166 30.01 10.82 20.94
CA GLY A 166 30.35 11.26 22.30
C GLY A 166 31.06 12.62 22.40
N VAL A 167 31.40 13.26 21.28
CA VAL A 167 32.07 14.57 21.25
C VAL A 167 31.04 15.67 21.03
N ARG A 168 31.15 16.75 21.81
CA ARG A 168 30.30 17.95 21.65
C ARG A 168 30.91 18.90 20.63
N VAL A 169 30.18 19.13 19.55
CA VAL A 169 30.62 19.97 18.42
C VAL A 169 29.55 20.99 18.04
N LYS A 170 29.97 22.13 17.49
CA LYS A 170 29.02 23.08 16.88
C LYS A 170 28.52 22.54 15.55
N ALA A 171 27.24 22.77 15.28
CA ALA A 171 26.62 22.53 13.99
C ALA A 171 25.69 23.67 13.60
N THR A 172 25.68 23.99 12.32
CA THR A 172 24.74 24.90 11.67
C THR A 172 23.50 24.10 11.29
N VAL A 173 22.33 24.54 11.76
CA VAL A 173 21.07 23.81 11.61
C VAL A 173 19.98 24.73 11.08
N THR A 174 19.42 24.42 9.91
CA THR A 174 18.13 24.96 9.48
C THR A 174 17.02 24.26 10.28
N PRO A 175 16.17 24.98 11.05
CA PRO A 175 15.08 24.38 11.83
C PRO A 175 14.00 23.76 10.94
N PRO A 176 13.18 22.84 11.48
CA PRO A 176 12.03 22.30 10.74
C PRO A 176 10.96 23.38 10.57
N LYS A 177 10.52 23.63 9.34
CA LYS A 177 9.38 24.52 9.06
C LYS A 177 8.14 24.10 9.87
N GLU A 178 7.44 25.06 10.46
CA GLU A 178 6.17 24.81 11.17
C GLU A 178 5.02 24.62 10.17
N ARG A 179 4.24 23.53 10.31
CA ARG A 179 3.05 23.28 9.49
C ARG A 179 1.85 24.06 10.05
N VAL A 180 1.52 25.17 9.40
CA VAL A 180 0.29 25.92 9.66
C VAL A 180 -0.88 25.26 8.93
N GLN A 181 -2.03 25.11 9.59
CA GLN A 181 -3.25 24.63 8.94
C GLN A 181 -3.98 25.79 8.26
N ASP A 182 -4.45 25.57 7.02
CA ASP A 182 -5.28 26.54 6.33
C ASP A 182 -6.61 26.76 7.08
N PRO A 183 -6.95 28.01 7.47
CA PRO A 183 -8.20 28.30 8.19
C PRO A 183 -9.47 27.82 7.48
N ARG A 184 -9.44 27.64 6.16
CA ARG A 184 -10.57 27.12 5.37
C ARG A 184 -10.83 25.63 5.63
N TYR A 185 -9.77 24.82 5.81
CA TYR A 185 -9.91 23.42 6.25
C TYR A 185 -10.37 23.31 7.70
N VAL A 186 -9.99 24.25 8.56
CA VAL A 186 -10.47 24.34 9.95
C VAL A 186 -11.96 24.70 9.96
N LYS A 187 -12.38 25.71 9.17
CA LYS A 187 -13.79 26.10 9.00
C LYS A 187 -14.65 24.97 8.41
N ALA A 188 -14.11 24.17 7.50
CA ALA A 188 -14.76 22.98 6.95
C ALA A 188 -14.72 21.75 7.89
N ASN A 189 -14.10 21.85 9.07
CA ASN A 189 -13.98 20.75 10.05
C ASN A 189 -13.34 19.47 9.47
N ILE A 190 -12.34 19.63 8.59
CA ILE A 190 -11.54 18.53 8.00
C ILE A 190 -10.04 18.62 8.30
N ALA A 191 -9.57 19.74 8.86
CA ALA A 191 -8.23 19.82 9.45
C ALA A 191 -8.09 18.86 10.64
N ASN A 192 -6.89 18.33 10.89
CA ASN A 192 -6.64 17.52 12.09
C ASN A 192 -6.83 18.40 13.35
N PRO A 193 -7.61 17.98 14.36
CA PRO A 193 -7.88 18.77 15.56
C PRO A 193 -6.61 19.14 16.38
N LYS A 194 -5.48 18.47 16.12
CA LYS A 194 -4.18 18.72 16.73
C LYS A 194 -3.07 18.52 15.69
N PRO A 195 -2.69 19.57 14.94
CA PRO A 195 -1.88 19.50 13.73
C PRO A 195 -0.81 18.40 13.74
N TYR A 196 -0.89 17.42 12.84
CA TYR A 196 0.18 16.45 12.65
C TYR A 196 1.35 17.10 11.90
N ARG A 197 2.57 16.67 12.23
CA ARG A 197 3.81 17.00 11.51
C ARG A 197 4.59 15.73 11.28
N SER A 198 4.97 15.42 10.07
CA SER A 198 5.89 14.32 9.78
C SER A 198 7.37 14.75 9.83
N VAL A 199 7.67 16.06 9.76
CA VAL A 199 9.02 16.62 9.88
C VAL A 199 9.13 17.46 11.16
N ILE A 200 9.96 17.00 12.11
CA ILE A 200 10.18 17.66 13.41
C ILE A 200 11.64 17.91 13.76
N VAL A 201 12.56 17.46 12.91
CA VAL A 201 14.00 17.66 13.09
C VAL A 201 14.48 18.62 12.02
N GLY A 202 15.45 19.47 12.37
CA GLY A 202 16.09 20.36 11.42
C GLY A 202 16.90 19.59 10.38
N THR A 203 17.44 20.32 9.41
CA THR A 203 18.49 19.79 8.54
C THR A 203 19.81 20.39 8.98
N ILE A 204 20.78 19.55 9.31
CA ILE A 204 22.17 19.98 9.55
C ILE A 204 22.73 20.42 8.19
N THR A 205 23.33 21.60 8.14
CA THR A 205 23.95 22.14 6.92
C THR A 205 25.48 22.21 7.02
N ASN A 206 26.03 22.24 8.23
CA ASN A 206 27.46 22.14 8.49
C ASN A 206 27.74 21.65 9.93
N VAL A 207 28.82 20.90 10.13
CA VAL A 207 29.39 20.55 11.45
C VAL A 207 30.83 21.04 11.53
N GLU A 208 31.23 21.57 12.69
CA GLU A 208 32.62 21.88 13.02
C GLU A 208 33.39 20.57 13.27
N VAL A 209 34.04 20.03 12.24
CA VAL A 209 34.80 18.77 12.33
C VAL A 209 36.14 19.02 13.00
N THR A 210 36.15 18.94 14.34
CA THR A 210 37.34 19.02 15.19
C THR A 210 38.17 17.73 15.14
N ASP A 211 39.45 17.81 15.51
CA ASP A 211 40.33 16.63 15.58
C ASP A 211 39.92 15.65 16.70
N GLU A 212 39.19 16.12 17.71
CA GLU A 212 38.55 15.26 18.70
C GLU A 212 37.43 14.44 18.07
N LEU A 213 36.55 15.06 17.28
CA LEU A 213 35.49 14.37 16.55
C LEU A 213 36.05 13.38 15.52
N ARG A 214 37.17 13.73 14.84
CA ARG A 214 37.91 12.79 13.97
C ARG A 214 38.36 11.55 14.75
N LYS A 215 39.07 11.74 15.87
CA LYS A 215 39.58 10.65 16.72
C LYS A 215 38.44 9.78 17.27
N ALA A 216 37.36 10.37 17.75
CA ALA A 216 36.19 9.63 18.22
C ALA A 216 35.53 8.80 17.10
N THR A 217 35.40 9.36 15.89
CA THR A 217 34.85 8.66 14.72
C THR A 217 35.77 7.52 14.26
N VAL A 218 37.08 7.76 14.18
CA VAL A 218 38.10 6.73 13.90
C VAL A 218 38.07 5.59 14.93
N ASN A 219 37.90 5.91 16.21
CA ASN A 219 37.78 4.90 17.27
C ASN A 219 36.46 4.12 17.18
N SER A 220 35.36 4.78 16.81
CA SER A 220 34.07 4.12 16.57
C SER A 220 34.15 3.10 15.42
N LEU A 221 34.71 3.49 14.27
CA LEU A 221 34.88 2.58 13.11
C LEU A 221 35.82 1.38 13.39
N LYS A 222 36.72 1.48 14.38
CA LYS A 222 37.65 0.43 14.80
C LYS A 222 37.23 -0.35 16.05
N ASN A 223 36.01 -0.14 16.55
CA ASN A 223 35.58 -0.76 17.81
C ASN A 223 35.40 -2.29 17.68
N ASP A 224 35.33 -2.93 18.85
CA ASP A 224 35.23 -4.37 19.07
C ASP A 224 33.78 -4.87 19.28
N LYS A 225 32.76 -4.04 18.99
CA LYS A 225 31.32 -4.37 19.11
C LYS A 225 30.55 -4.33 17.80
N GLU A 226 30.97 -3.50 16.86
CA GLU A 226 30.32 -3.24 15.57
C GLU A 226 31.35 -2.93 14.47
N GLY A 227 32.45 -2.27 14.83
CA GLY A 227 33.50 -1.83 13.91
C GLY A 227 34.39 -2.96 13.38
N LEU A 228 35.48 -2.55 12.72
CA LEU A 228 36.41 -3.42 11.99
C LEU A 228 37.04 -4.56 12.83
N LYS A 229 37.00 -4.48 14.17
CA LYS A 229 37.54 -5.55 15.05
C LYS A 229 36.53 -6.61 15.47
N ASN A 230 35.21 -6.35 15.43
CA ASN A 230 34.23 -7.33 15.92
C ASN A 230 33.91 -8.46 14.92
N TYR A 231 34.31 -8.30 13.66
CA TYR A 231 33.74 -9.14 12.59
C TYR A 231 34.42 -10.52 12.51
N PHE A 232 33.90 -11.45 13.32
CA PHE A 232 34.31 -12.85 13.44
C PHE A 232 35.83 -13.10 13.65
N PRO A 233 36.45 -12.62 14.76
CA PRO A 233 37.85 -12.92 15.05
C PRO A 233 38.16 -14.43 15.06
N SER A 234 37.26 -15.24 15.64
CA SER A 234 37.40 -16.71 15.68
C SER A 234 37.50 -17.32 14.28
N TYR A 235 36.66 -16.89 13.34
CA TYR A 235 36.66 -17.41 11.96
C TYR A 235 38.02 -17.17 11.24
N ILE A 236 38.74 -16.11 11.59
CA ILE A 236 40.08 -15.83 11.05
C ILE A 236 41.16 -16.61 11.81
N THR A 237 41.03 -16.77 13.12
CA THR A 237 41.87 -17.70 13.90
C THR A 237 41.74 -19.14 13.39
N ASP A 238 40.52 -19.61 13.08
CA ASP A 238 40.27 -20.94 12.50
C ASP A 238 41.01 -21.09 11.15
N ILE A 239 41.01 -20.06 10.30
CA ILE A 239 41.66 -20.10 8.97
C ILE A 239 43.19 -20.01 9.05
N VAL A 240 43.74 -19.29 10.04
CA VAL A 240 45.18 -18.95 10.11
C VAL A 240 45.95 -19.83 11.10
N ASP A 241 45.37 -20.14 12.25
CA ASP A 241 46.07 -20.75 13.40
C ASP A 241 45.72 -22.24 13.59
N THR A 242 44.59 -22.74 13.07
CA THR A 242 44.24 -24.17 13.12
C THR A 242 45.00 -25.00 12.05
N PRO A 243 45.74 -26.06 12.43
CA PRO A 243 46.44 -26.91 11.47
C PRO A 243 45.50 -27.64 10.51
N GLU A 244 45.88 -27.67 9.23
CA GLU A 244 45.19 -28.42 8.19
C GLU A 244 45.26 -29.93 8.47
N SER A 245 44.12 -30.61 8.39
CA SER A 245 43.98 -32.03 8.75
C SER A 245 42.90 -32.72 7.91
N LYS A 246 42.79 -34.05 8.01
CA LYS A 246 41.73 -34.83 7.35
C LYS A 246 40.30 -34.48 7.79
N TYR A 247 40.13 -33.63 8.81
CA TYR A 247 38.84 -33.13 9.29
C TYR A 247 38.64 -31.62 9.09
N PHE A 248 39.69 -30.88 8.70
CA PHE A 248 39.63 -29.43 8.56
C PHE A 248 40.59 -28.92 7.47
N ASN A 249 40.03 -28.28 6.45
CA ASN A 249 40.77 -27.56 5.41
C ASN A 249 40.28 -26.11 5.37
N PRO A 250 41.14 -25.10 5.62
CA PRO A 250 40.76 -23.69 5.61
C PRO A 250 40.07 -23.23 4.31
N ASP A 251 40.47 -23.75 3.14
CA ASP A 251 39.86 -23.33 1.87
C ASP A 251 38.44 -23.90 1.67
N ASP A 252 38.19 -25.13 2.13
CA ASP A 252 36.84 -25.71 2.13
C ASP A 252 35.94 -25.06 3.19
N TYR A 253 36.49 -24.71 4.35
CA TYR A 253 35.78 -23.95 5.38
C TYR A 253 35.36 -22.55 4.88
N ILE A 254 36.25 -21.87 4.16
CA ILE A 254 35.96 -20.60 3.48
C ILE A 254 34.88 -20.78 2.40
N LYS A 255 34.95 -21.85 1.61
CA LYS A 255 33.99 -22.15 0.54
C LYS A 255 32.60 -22.48 1.07
N GLN A 256 32.51 -23.21 2.19
CA GLN A 256 31.25 -23.50 2.89
C GLN A 256 30.60 -22.23 3.48
N ASN A 257 31.40 -21.21 3.78
CA ASN A 257 30.98 -19.95 4.38
C ASN A 257 31.21 -18.73 3.45
N GLU A 258 31.19 -18.93 2.12
CA GLU A 258 31.63 -17.94 1.14
C GLU A 258 30.93 -16.58 1.28
N GLY A 259 29.62 -16.58 1.54
CA GLY A 259 28.83 -15.35 1.75
C GLY A 259 29.19 -14.57 3.03
N VAL A 260 29.84 -15.21 4.00
CA VAL A 260 30.42 -14.55 5.20
C VAL A 260 31.82 -14.05 4.87
N TRP A 261 32.65 -14.90 4.24
CA TRP A 261 34.01 -14.54 3.83
C TRP A 261 34.05 -13.32 2.92
N LEU A 262 33.22 -13.26 1.87
CA LEU A 262 33.21 -12.14 0.92
C LEU A 262 32.81 -10.82 1.60
N LYS A 263 31.80 -10.84 2.49
CA LYS A 263 31.38 -9.64 3.26
C LYS A 263 32.43 -9.16 4.24
N PHE A 264 33.22 -10.07 4.81
CA PHE A 264 34.34 -9.71 5.68
C PHE A 264 35.53 -9.18 4.89
N LEU A 265 35.93 -9.90 3.83
CA LEU A 265 37.08 -9.58 2.99
C LEU A 265 36.94 -8.19 2.36
N ASP A 266 35.76 -7.82 1.87
CA ASP A 266 35.52 -6.53 1.21
C ASP A 266 35.93 -5.32 2.08
N LYS A 267 35.73 -5.40 3.40
CA LYS A 267 36.15 -4.36 4.36
C LYS A 267 37.63 -4.04 4.32
N PHE A 268 38.46 -5.01 3.92
CA PHE A 268 39.93 -4.89 3.89
C PHE A 268 40.48 -4.94 2.47
N LYS A 269 39.75 -5.49 1.49
CA LYS A 269 40.27 -5.90 0.18
C LYS A 269 41.03 -4.79 -0.55
N ARG A 270 40.55 -3.54 -0.50
CA ARG A 270 41.22 -2.38 -1.13
C ARG A 270 42.62 -2.12 -0.56
N LEU A 271 42.80 -2.31 0.75
CA LEU A 271 44.11 -2.27 1.38
C LEU A 271 44.94 -3.52 1.05
N LEU A 272 44.34 -4.72 1.10
CA LEU A 272 45.07 -5.98 0.89
C LEU A 272 45.58 -6.19 -0.54
N ASP A 273 44.91 -5.59 -1.53
CA ASP A 273 45.35 -5.54 -2.92
C ASP A 273 46.30 -4.35 -3.21
N SER A 274 46.40 -3.38 -2.29
CA SER A 274 47.33 -2.25 -2.38
C SER A 274 48.76 -2.68 -2.04
N PRO A 275 49.79 -2.20 -2.75
CA PRO A 275 51.18 -2.43 -2.36
C PRO A 275 51.50 -1.83 -0.98
N ARG A 276 50.68 -0.91 -0.49
CA ARG A 276 50.84 -0.24 0.82
C ARG A 276 50.47 -1.11 2.02
N VAL A 277 49.88 -2.30 1.84
CA VAL A 277 49.45 -3.18 2.94
C VAL A 277 50.54 -3.43 3.99
N THR A 278 51.81 -3.53 3.56
CA THR A 278 52.98 -3.76 4.42
C THR A 278 53.26 -2.63 5.41
N GLU A 279 52.89 -1.38 5.07
CA GLU A 279 52.99 -0.24 5.99
C GLU A 279 52.10 -0.44 7.23
N PHE A 280 50.98 -1.14 7.06
CA PHE A 280 49.92 -1.31 8.05
C PHE A 280 49.98 -2.64 8.82
N LEU A 281 51.01 -3.48 8.60
CA LEU A 281 51.22 -4.70 9.37
C LEU A 281 51.87 -4.42 10.74
N ILE A 282 51.69 -5.31 11.70
CA ILE A 282 52.40 -5.29 12.99
C ILE A 282 53.93 -5.44 12.78
N PRO A 283 54.78 -4.99 13.74
CA PRO A 283 56.24 -5.13 13.65
C PRO A 283 56.69 -6.56 13.31
N GLY A 284 57.68 -6.68 12.42
CA GLY A 284 58.21 -7.97 11.93
C GLY A 284 57.37 -8.62 10.82
N ALA A 285 56.04 -8.53 10.85
CA ALA A 285 55.17 -9.23 9.89
C ALA A 285 55.36 -8.78 8.43
N ALA A 286 55.83 -7.54 8.19
CA ALA A 286 56.18 -7.08 6.84
C ALA A 286 57.38 -7.83 6.23
N GLU A 287 58.34 -8.27 7.03
CA GLU A 287 59.49 -9.07 6.57
C GLU A 287 59.13 -10.56 6.46
N GLU A 288 58.26 -11.07 7.34
CA GLU A 288 57.66 -12.40 7.18
C GLU A 288 56.92 -12.49 5.84
N TYR A 289 56.04 -11.52 5.54
CA TYR A 289 55.21 -11.47 4.34
C TYR A 289 56.00 -11.55 3.03
N LYS A 290 57.15 -10.86 2.93
CA LYS A 290 58.02 -10.90 1.72
C LYS A 290 58.47 -12.32 1.36
N ASN A 291 58.67 -13.17 2.37
CA ASN A 291 59.26 -14.50 2.23
C ASN A 291 58.21 -15.62 2.35
N LYS A 292 56.99 -15.30 2.79
CA LYS A 292 55.92 -16.28 3.08
C LYS A 292 55.16 -16.68 1.82
N GLN A 293 55.23 -17.96 1.47
CA GLN A 293 54.41 -18.56 0.42
C GLN A 293 53.04 -18.96 0.97
N PHE A 294 51.97 -18.73 0.19
CA PHE A 294 50.59 -19.04 0.57
C PHE A 294 49.97 -20.03 -0.42
N LYS A 295 49.29 -21.08 0.07
CA LYS A 295 48.60 -22.06 -0.78
C LYS A 295 47.52 -21.42 -1.68
N THR A 296 46.80 -20.43 -1.16
CA THR A 296 45.70 -19.74 -1.87
C THR A 296 45.68 -18.25 -1.53
N LEU A 297 45.04 -17.48 -2.42
CA LEU A 297 44.82 -16.04 -2.23
C LEU A 297 43.95 -15.75 -0.98
N ASN A 298 43.00 -16.63 -0.65
CA ASN A 298 42.16 -16.47 0.54
C ASN A 298 42.98 -16.65 1.83
N ARG A 299 43.86 -17.65 1.91
CA ARG A 299 44.77 -17.80 3.06
C ARG A 299 45.76 -16.63 3.19
N LYS A 300 46.25 -16.08 2.06
CA LYS A 300 47.03 -14.84 2.05
C LYS A 300 46.26 -13.69 2.70
N TYR A 301 45.02 -13.46 2.28
CA TYR A 301 44.19 -12.39 2.84
C TYR A 301 43.90 -12.59 4.33
N ALA A 302 43.50 -13.79 4.75
CA ALA A 302 43.21 -14.08 6.16
C ALA A 302 44.42 -13.84 7.07
N TRP A 303 45.61 -14.30 6.65
CA TRP A 303 46.86 -14.04 7.36
C TRP A 303 47.24 -12.56 7.36
N LEU A 304 47.06 -11.83 6.26
CA LEU A 304 47.30 -10.38 6.25
C LEU A 304 46.38 -9.66 7.25
N ILE A 305 45.09 -10.01 7.28
CA ILE A 305 44.10 -9.41 8.20
C ILE A 305 44.46 -9.68 9.67
N SER A 306 44.89 -10.90 10.01
CA SER A 306 45.33 -11.23 11.39
C SER A 306 46.68 -10.60 11.79
N LYS A 307 47.39 -9.96 10.86
CA LYS A 307 48.62 -9.21 11.10
C LYS A 307 48.48 -7.69 10.89
N LEU A 308 47.27 -7.16 10.67
CA LEU A 308 47.05 -5.71 10.59
C LEU A 308 47.20 -5.03 11.96
N ASP A 309 47.95 -3.92 11.99
CA ASP A 309 48.09 -3.06 13.15
C ASP A 309 47.00 -1.98 13.14
N TYR A 310 45.91 -2.27 13.86
CA TYR A 310 44.76 -1.36 14.01
C TYR A 310 45.07 -0.03 14.73
N SER A 311 46.28 0.16 15.28
CA SER A 311 46.71 1.47 15.78
C SER A 311 46.97 2.45 14.63
N LYS A 312 47.52 1.97 13.50
CA LYS A 312 48.00 2.80 12.37
C LYS A 312 46.88 3.46 11.56
N PHE A 313 45.70 2.85 11.49
CA PHE A 313 44.52 3.43 10.85
C PHE A 313 43.99 4.61 11.68
N THR A 314 44.52 5.81 11.42
CA THR A 314 44.33 7.02 12.25
C THR A 314 43.53 8.12 11.54
N LYS A 315 43.20 7.94 10.26
CA LYS A 315 42.57 8.94 9.40
C LYS A 315 41.21 8.47 8.90
N LEU A 316 40.30 9.42 8.70
CA LEU A 316 39.07 9.22 7.94
C LEU A 316 39.36 9.38 6.44
N GLY A 317 38.62 8.64 5.61
CA GLY A 317 38.60 8.81 4.16
C GLY A 317 37.88 10.09 3.75
N LYS A 318 38.04 10.48 2.48
CA LYS A 318 37.41 11.69 1.90
C LYS A 318 35.88 11.65 1.92
N GLY A 319 35.27 10.45 1.87
CA GLY A 319 33.83 10.29 2.04
C GLY A 319 33.43 10.57 3.49
N ALA A 320 34.10 9.92 4.44
CA ALA A 320 33.84 10.07 5.86
C ALA A 320 34.03 11.51 6.37
N GLU A 321 35.11 12.22 6.02
CA GLU A 321 35.28 13.64 6.37
C GLU A 321 34.16 14.53 5.81
N LYS A 322 33.78 14.31 4.54
CA LYS A 322 32.70 15.07 3.88
C LYS A 322 31.36 14.85 4.60
N TYR A 323 30.96 13.60 4.79
CA TYR A 323 29.67 13.26 5.38
C TYR A 323 29.59 13.64 6.87
N LEU A 324 30.71 13.57 7.60
CA LEU A 324 30.83 14.07 8.98
C LEU A 324 30.60 15.58 9.06
N LYS A 325 31.12 16.36 8.09
CA LYS A 325 30.82 17.79 7.94
C LYS A 325 29.36 18.06 7.56
N GLU A 326 28.72 17.17 6.81
CA GLU A 326 27.29 17.23 6.47
C GLU A 326 26.35 16.74 7.60
N GLY A 327 26.90 16.32 8.76
CA GLY A 327 26.11 15.88 9.92
C GLY A 327 25.75 14.39 9.94
N TYR A 328 26.45 13.56 9.18
CA TYR A 328 26.28 12.11 9.14
C TYR A 328 27.51 11.37 9.69
N THR A 329 27.30 10.35 10.52
CA THR A 329 28.35 9.43 10.96
C THR A 329 28.46 8.23 10.01
N ALA A 330 29.69 7.87 9.65
CA ALA A 330 30.00 6.61 9.00
C ALA A 330 29.60 5.44 9.92
N SER A 331 28.88 4.43 9.40
CA SER A 331 28.42 3.28 10.20
C SER A 331 29.58 2.29 10.45
N PRO A 332 29.87 1.86 11.69
CA PRO A 332 30.96 0.92 11.99
C PRO A 332 30.76 -0.48 11.37
N ASP A 333 29.53 -0.96 11.32
CA ASP A 333 29.16 -2.27 10.78
C ASP A 333 29.46 -2.43 9.29
N ASN A 334 29.40 -1.33 8.53
CA ASN A 334 29.71 -1.22 7.10
C ASN A 334 31.05 -0.52 6.82
N ALA A 335 31.90 -0.34 7.85
CA ALA A 335 33.21 0.28 7.72
C ALA A 335 34.17 -0.54 6.83
N TYR A 336 35.00 0.16 6.07
CA TYR A 336 36.08 -0.42 5.27
C TYR A 336 37.36 0.44 5.35
N ILE A 337 38.49 -0.14 4.95
CA ILE A 337 39.78 0.52 4.84
C ILE A 337 40.13 0.68 3.36
N ASN A 338 40.47 1.89 2.93
CA ASN A 338 40.89 2.15 1.55
C ASN A 338 42.35 1.74 1.29
N GLU A 339 42.76 1.79 0.02
CA GLU A 339 44.11 1.51 -0.47
C GLU A 339 45.23 2.36 0.15
N ASN A 340 44.86 3.40 0.90
CA ASN A 340 45.75 4.34 1.58
C ASN A 340 45.78 4.19 3.12
N GLY A 341 45.00 3.26 3.70
CA GLY A 341 44.88 3.06 5.14
C GLY A 341 43.94 4.03 5.85
N GLU A 342 43.06 4.71 5.11
CA GLU A 342 42.04 5.63 5.63
C GLU A 342 40.72 4.89 5.83
N LEU A 343 39.96 5.28 6.86
CA LEU A 343 38.71 4.64 7.27
C LEU A 343 37.48 5.33 6.67
N ASP A 344 36.63 4.58 5.99
CA ASP A 344 35.39 5.06 5.39
C ASP A 344 34.28 4.02 5.62
N SER A 345 33.07 4.22 5.10
CA SER A 345 31.96 3.27 5.26
C SER A 345 31.03 3.27 4.05
N TYR A 346 30.39 2.14 3.78
CA TYR A 346 29.36 2.07 2.73
C TYR A 346 28.03 2.70 3.14
N THR A 347 27.80 2.94 4.43
CA THR A 347 26.57 3.53 4.94
C THR A 347 26.84 4.67 5.92
N TYR A 348 25.90 5.61 5.95
CA TYR A 348 25.98 6.84 6.71
C TYR A 348 24.65 7.10 7.43
N SER A 349 24.72 7.39 8.73
CA SER A 349 23.57 7.68 9.57
C SER A 349 23.55 9.15 9.97
N PRO A 350 22.41 9.86 9.93
CA PRO A 350 22.34 11.23 10.43
C PRO A 350 22.62 11.26 11.94
N ALA A 351 23.17 12.38 12.44
CA ALA A 351 23.50 12.56 13.85
C ALA A 351 22.33 12.22 14.81
N PRO A 352 22.62 11.81 16.07
CA PRO A 352 21.59 11.50 17.06
C PRO A 352 20.54 12.61 17.20
N GLY A 353 19.26 12.24 17.15
CA GLY A 353 18.14 13.19 17.18
C GLY A 353 17.83 13.93 15.87
N TYR A 354 18.58 13.70 14.78
CA TYR A 354 18.35 14.31 13.45
C TYR A 354 17.84 13.32 12.39
N ASN A 355 17.59 12.06 12.77
CA ASN A 355 16.91 11.10 11.90
C ASN A 355 15.41 11.44 11.79
N LYS A 356 15.00 12.01 10.64
CA LYS A 356 13.61 12.41 10.35
C LYS A 356 12.58 11.30 10.61
N VAL A 357 12.94 10.03 10.42
CA VAL A 357 12.02 8.90 10.60
C VAL A 357 11.96 8.48 12.06
N THR A 358 13.08 8.11 12.69
CA THR A 358 13.04 7.55 14.06
C THR A 358 12.65 8.60 15.11
N SER A 359 13.13 9.85 15.00
CA SER A 359 12.72 10.91 15.94
C SER A 359 11.22 11.24 15.83
N ARG A 360 10.64 11.21 14.62
CA ARG A 360 9.19 11.34 14.40
C ARG A 360 8.42 10.20 15.07
N LEU A 361 8.85 8.96 14.85
CA LEU A 361 8.23 7.77 15.42
C LEU A 361 8.28 7.78 16.96
N GLU A 362 9.42 8.13 17.55
CA GLU A 362 9.59 8.24 19.01
C GLU A 362 8.73 9.35 19.62
N ARG A 363 8.68 10.52 18.98
CA ARG A 363 7.75 11.59 19.38
C ARG A 363 6.30 11.10 19.37
N ASP A 364 5.89 10.35 18.35
CA ASP A 364 4.51 9.87 18.24
C ASP A 364 4.20 8.78 19.27
N ASN A 365 5.13 7.85 19.49
CA ASN A 365 5.06 6.87 20.57
C ASN A 365 4.92 7.51 21.97
N LYS A 366 5.62 8.61 22.24
CA LYS A 366 5.55 9.31 23.53
C LYS A 366 4.37 10.29 23.64
N LYS A 367 4.00 11.00 22.57
CA LYS A 367 3.08 12.15 22.62
C LYS A 367 1.74 11.99 21.90
N ARG A 368 1.62 11.07 20.92
CA ARG A 368 0.37 10.83 20.18
C ARG A 368 -0.44 9.67 20.76
N ARG A 369 0.21 8.58 21.19
CA ARG A 369 -0.49 7.42 21.79
C ARG A 369 -1.39 7.80 22.96
N GLY A 370 -2.50 7.09 23.11
CA GLY A 370 -3.34 7.11 24.30
C GLY A 370 -2.56 6.60 25.52
N ILE A 371 -1.85 5.49 25.34
CA ILE A 371 -0.95 4.86 26.32
C ILE A 371 0.50 4.97 25.78
N PRO A 372 1.32 5.93 26.27
CA PRO A 372 2.66 6.17 25.75
C PRO A 372 3.64 4.99 25.88
N ILE A 373 4.58 4.87 24.94
CA ILE A 373 5.71 3.94 25.01
C ILE A 373 7.02 4.68 24.66
N LYS A 374 8.17 4.18 25.11
CA LYS A 374 9.49 4.81 24.87
C LYS A 374 10.19 4.23 23.62
N GLY A 375 11.05 5.01 22.97
CA GLY A 375 11.74 4.64 21.73
C GLY A 375 10.89 4.74 20.47
N TYR A 376 11.48 4.44 19.31
CA TYR A 376 10.85 4.61 17.98
C TYR A 376 10.16 3.35 17.41
N TYR A 377 10.27 2.19 18.07
CA TYR A 377 9.63 0.95 17.63
C TYR A 377 8.13 0.92 17.95
N GLY A 378 7.32 0.36 17.06
CA GLY A 378 5.94 -0.01 17.36
C GLY A 378 5.84 -1.28 18.21
N ARG A 379 4.63 -1.58 18.67
CA ARG A 379 4.29 -2.86 19.31
C ARG A 379 4.39 -4.01 18.31
N THR A 380 4.85 -5.16 18.79
CA THR A 380 4.86 -6.43 18.04
C THR A 380 3.45 -7.02 17.92
N PRO A 381 3.18 -7.98 17.01
CA PRO A 381 1.88 -8.65 16.90
C PRO A 381 1.34 -9.19 18.24
N ASP A 382 2.21 -9.83 19.03
CA ASP A 382 1.82 -10.38 20.33
C ASP A 382 1.41 -9.28 21.32
N GLN A 383 2.13 -8.15 21.32
CA GLN A 383 1.83 -6.99 22.15
C GLN A 383 0.52 -6.31 21.74
N ILE A 384 0.27 -6.16 20.42
CA ILE A 384 -0.98 -5.62 19.87
C ILE A 384 -2.16 -6.53 20.24
N SER A 385 -2.03 -7.85 20.03
CA SER A 385 -3.10 -8.81 20.32
C SER A 385 -3.40 -8.93 21.82
N SER A 386 -2.38 -9.13 22.66
CA SER A 386 -2.53 -9.26 24.12
C SER A 386 -2.89 -7.94 24.82
N GLY A 387 -2.71 -6.80 24.15
CA GLY A 387 -2.92 -5.47 24.73
C GLY A 387 -1.86 -5.13 25.76
N ASN A 388 -0.60 -5.46 25.48
CA ASN A 388 0.56 -5.17 26.31
C ASN A 388 1.32 -3.96 25.75
N TYR A 389 1.83 -3.12 26.64
CA TYR A 389 2.50 -1.87 26.29
C TYR A 389 3.93 -1.86 26.87
N PRO A 390 4.98 -1.78 26.05
CA PRO A 390 6.36 -1.67 26.53
C PRO A 390 6.52 -0.56 27.59
N GLY A 391 7.01 -0.92 28.77
CA GLY A 391 7.15 -0.03 29.92
C GLY A 391 6.01 -0.05 30.94
N TRP A 392 4.95 -0.87 30.73
CA TRP A 392 3.79 -0.97 31.61
C TRP A 392 3.63 -2.37 32.20
N ASP A 393 3.20 -2.45 33.46
CA ASP A 393 2.61 -3.66 34.04
C ASP A 393 1.08 -3.70 33.80
N LYS A 394 0.51 -4.90 33.79
CA LYS A 394 -0.91 -5.16 33.48
C LYS A 394 -1.54 -6.10 34.51
N GLN A 395 -2.66 -5.68 35.09
CA GLN A 395 -3.42 -6.45 36.08
C GLN A 395 -4.89 -6.58 35.64
N ASP A 396 -5.45 -7.79 35.71
CA ASP A 396 -6.90 -8.00 35.55
C ASP A 396 -7.62 -7.55 36.83
N VAL A 397 -8.60 -6.67 36.69
CA VAL A 397 -9.41 -6.12 37.79
C VAL A 397 -10.91 -6.39 37.60
N THR A 398 -11.28 -7.21 36.60
CA THR A 398 -12.67 -7.45 36.21
C THR A 398 -13.51 -7.96 37.38
N LYS A 399 -13.01 -8.98 38.10
CA LYS A 399 -13.71 -9.61 39.24
C LYS A 399 -13.51 -8.90 40.58
N THR A 400 -12.58 -7.94 40.68
CA THR A 400 -12.22 -7.27 41.95
C THR A 400 -12.76 -5.86 42.05
N LYS A 401 -12.71 -5.08 40.96
CA LYS A 401 -13.21 -3.69 40.90
C LYS A 401 -14.50 -3.54 40.09
N PHE A 402 -14.70 -4.37 39.07
CA PHE A 402 -15.81 -4.24 38.10
C PHE A 402 -16.88 -5.34 38.24
N LYS A 403 -16.90 -6.06 39.37
CA LYS A 403 -17.84 -7.17 39.62
C LYS A 403 -19.32 -6.76 39.50
N GLU A 404 -19.65 -5.51 39.85
CA GLU A 404 -21.02 -4.99 39.84
C GLU A 404 -21.65 -4.90 38.44
N PHE A 405 -20.86 -4.83 37.36
CA PHE A 405 -21.37 -4.74 35.99
C PHE A 405 -21.81 -6.10 35.41
N GLY A 406 -21.67 -7.20 36.16
CA GLY A 406 -22.13 -8.52 35.73
C GLY A 406 -21.38 -9.09 34.51
N VAL A 407 -20.14 -8.66 34.30
CA VAL A 407 -19.26 -9.08 33.18
C VAL A 407 -18.04 -9.85 33.67
N GLY A 408 -17.54 -10.77 32.83
CA GLY A 408 -16.26 -11.43 33.05
C GLY A 408 -15.74 -12.17 31.82
N GLY A 409 -14.60 -12.85 31.97
CA GLY A 409 -13.94 -13.55 30.85
C GLY A 409 -14.79 -14.65 30.19
N SER A 410 -15.80 -15.19 30.87
CA SER A 410 -16.82 -16.08 30.29
C SER A 410 -17.70 -15.38 29.25
N ASP A 411 -17.97 -14.08 29.44
CA ASP A 411 -18.61 -13.22 28.45
C ASP A 411 -17.63 -12.76 27.37
N GLY A 412 -16.33 -13.10 27.45
CA GLY A 412 -15.32 -12.50 26.58
C GLY A 412 -15.04 -11.03 26.88
N ILE A 413 -15.42 -10.53 28.06
CA ILE A 413 -15.15 -9.17 28.51
C ILE A 413 -14.09 -9.20 29.62
N ARG A 414 -13.06 -8.36 29.48
CA ARG A 414 -11.97 -8.23 30.45
C ARG A 414 -11.65 -6.75 30.68
N ILE A 415 -11.54 -6.35 31.95
CA ILE A 415 -11.17 -5.00 32.35
C ILE A 415 -9.83 -5.08 33.11
N THR A 416 -8.81 -4.43 32.57
CA THR A 416 -7.44 -4.43 33.12
C THR A 416 -6.96 -3.03 33.45
N GLU A 417 -6.31 -2.87 34.59
CA GLU A 417 -5.52 -1.69 34.90
C GLU A 417 -4.08 -1.90 34.40
N LEU A 418 -3.51 -0.83 33.83
CA LEU A 418 -2.09 -0.73 33.52
C LEU A 418 -1.43 0.25 34.48
N THR A 419 -0.19 -0.02 34.88
CA THR A 419 0.66 0.91 35.65
C THR A 419 1.99 1.12 34.94
N ASN A 420 2.39 2.39 34.77
CA ASN A 420 3.65 2.77 34.14
C ASN A 420 4.82 2.47 35.10
N LYS A 421 5.84 1.75 34.65
CA LYS A 421 7.00 1.36 35.49
C LYS A 421 7.94 2.52 35.79
N ASN A 422 8.08 3.46 34.86
CA ASN A 422 9.02 4.59 34.95
C ASN A 422 8.40 5.87 34.36
N PRO A 423 7.32 6.39 34.98
CA PRO A 423 6.66 7.62 34.54
C PRO A 423 7.55 8.84 34.80
N GLU A 424 7.73 9.67 33.78
CA GLU A 424 8.34 10.99 33.93
C GLU A 424 7.30 12.01 34.45
N GLU A 425 7.72 13.25 34.71
CA GLU A 425 6.76 14.29 35.10
C GLU A 425 5.81 14.62 33.94
N GLY A 426 4.50 14.66 34.24
CA GLY A 426 3.44 14.82 33.23
C GLY A 426 3.09 13.54 32.44
N ASP A 427 3.81 12.41 32.59
CA ASP A 427 3.43 11.15 31.96
C ASP A 427 2.15 10.57 32.57
N LEU A 428 1.41 9.82 31.74
CA LEU A 428 0.31 8.97 32.20
C LEU A 428 0.88 7.88 33.14
N LYS A 429 0.35 7.80 34.37
CA LYS A 429 0.83 6.87 35.41
C LYS A 429 0.03 5.57 35.49
N LYS A 430 -1.27 5.62 35.19
CA LYS A 430 -2.19 4.49 35.15
C LYS A 430 -3.12 4.60 33.95
N ALA A 431 -3.63 3.47 33.47
CA ALA A 431 -4.63 3.42 32.41
C ALA A 431 -5.67 2.31 32.68
N THR A 432 -6.95 2.58 32.46
CA THR A 432 -8.02 1.57 32.54
C THR A 432 -8.37 1.11 31.12
N VAL A 433 -8.34 -0.21 30.89
CA VAL A 433 -8.53 -0.80 29.56
C VAL A 433 -9.69 -1.79 29.59
N VAL A 434 -10.72 -1.56 28.77
CA VAL A 434 -11.83 -2.48 28.55
C VAL A 434 -11.59 -3.24 27.25
N GLU A 435 -11.39 -4.55 27.34
CA GLU A 435 -11.25 -5.48 26.22
C GLU A 435 -12.53 -6.31 26.07
N ILE A 436 -13.03 -6.40 24.83
CA ILE A 436 -14.27 -7.06 24.45
C ILE A 436 -13.98 -8.01 23.29
N ASP A 437 -14.34 -9.28 23.38
CA ASP A 437 -14.33 -10.21 22.27
C ASP A 437 -15.72 -10.28 21.60
N ALA A 438 -15.86 -9.64 20.44
CA ALA A 438 -17.12 -9.59 19.70
C ALA A 438 -17.54 -10.94 19.07
N SER A 439 -16.67 -11.95 19.07
CA SER A 439 -17.08 -13.32 18.71
C SER A 439 -17.83 -14.03 19.83
N ASN A 440 -17.69 -13.57 21.08
CA ASN A 440 -18.52 -14.03 22.20
C ASN A 440 -19.89 -13.34 22.15
N PHE A 441 -20.96 -14.13 21.99
CA PHE A 441 -22.33 -13.62 21.88
C PHE A 441 -22.83 -12.95 23.17
N GLN A 442 -22.46 -13.47 24.35
CA GLN A 442 -22.85 -12.88 25.63
C GLN A 442 -22.13 -11.55 25.86
N GLY A 443 -20.84 -11.46 25.51
CA GLY A 443 -20.07 -10.22 25.51
C GLY A 443 -20.64 -9.18 24.56
N TYR A 444 -20.85 -9.54 23.30
CA TYR A 444 -21.44 -8.66 22.28
C TYR A 444 -22.76 -8.05 22.76
N ALA A 445 -23.70 -8.87 23.24
CA ALA A 445 -24.98 -8.40 23.76
C ALA A 445 -24.85 -7.49 25.01
N LYS A 446 -23.92 -7.79 25.92
CA LYS A 446 -23.64 -6.95 27.10
C LYS A 446 -22.88 -5.66 26.79
N THR A 447 -22.17 -5.57 25.67
CA THR A 447 -21.17 -4.52 25.40
C THR A 447 -21.76 -3.11 25.41
N LYS A 448 -22.87 -2.88 24.71
CA LYS A 448 -23.52 -1.56 24.66
C LYS A 448 -23.89 -1.07 26.07
N LYS A 449 -24.58 -1.93 26.83
CA LYS A 449 -24.97 -1.65 28.22
C LYS A 449 -23.77 -1.41 29.14
N LEU A 450 -22.70 -2.20 29.03
CA LEU A 450 -21.47 -1.97 29.82
C LEU A 450 -20.90 -0.57 29.58
N ILE A 451 -20.82 -0.14 28.32
CA ILE A 451 -20.31 1.19 27.95
C ILE A 451 -21.22 2.29 28.51
N GLU A 452 -22.54 2.10 28.44
CA GLU A 452 -23.54 3.02 28.98
C GLU A 452 -23.50 3.11 30.51
N ASP A 453 -23.38 1.98 31.22
CA ASP A 453 -23.27 1.91 32.68
C ASP A 453 -21.96 2.53 33.19
N LEU A 454 -20.83 2.28 32.51
CA LEU A 454 -19.53 2.89 32.83
C LEU A 454 -19.57 4.42 32.67
N LYS A 455 -20.23 4.91 31.60
CA LYS A 455 -20.47 6.34 31.38
C LYS A 455 -21.39 6.94 32.45
N ALA A 456 -22.49 6.27 32.78
CA ALA A 456 -23.45 6.73 33.80
C ALA A 456 -22.82 6.84 35.19
N LYS A 457 -21.86 5.97 35.52
CA LYS A 457 -21.06 6.04 36.75
C LYS A 457 -19.82 6.96 36.66
N ASN A 458 -19.63 7.67 35.55
CA ASN A 458 -18.49 8.55 35.29
C ASN A 458 -17.11 7.88 35.50
N ILE A 459 -16.99 6.61 35.12
CA ILE A 459 -15.73 5.86 35.24
C ILE A 459 -14.85 6.13 34.01
N GLU A 460 -13.68 6.71 34.23
CA GLU A 460 -12.73 6.99 33.13
C GLU A 460 -12.12 5.68 32.60
N ILE A 461 -12.42 5.38 31.34
CA ILE A 461 -11.79 4.30 30.57
C ILE A 461 -10.81 4.91 29.58
N THR A 462 -9.52 4.62 29.76
CA THR A 462 -8.44 5.12 28.93
C THR A 462 -8.39 4.47 27.55
N SER A 463 -8.81 3.21 27.44
CA SER A 463 -8.82 2.45 26.18
C SER A 463 -9.99 1.47 26.10
N TYR A 464 -10.71 1.51 24.98
CA TYR A 464 -11.63 0.45 24.57
C TYR A 464 -10.98 -0.37 23.45
N ARG A 465 -10.99 -1.70 23.58
CA ARG A 465 -10.35 -2.64 22.65
C ARG A 465 -11.37 -3.70 22.22
N ILE A 466 -12.00 -3.49 21.06
CA ILE A 466 -13.03 -4.38 20.53
C ILE A 466 -12.36 -5.36 19.55
N LYS A 467 -12.26 -6.62 19.96
CA LYS A 467 -11.59 -7.70 19.23
C LYS A 467 -12.56 -8.54 18.41
N ASN A 468 -12.05 -9.20 17.37
CA ASN A 468 -12.76 -10.19 16.57
C ASN A 468 -14.07 -9.68 15.93
N MET A 469 -14.12 -8.41 15.58
CA MET A 469 -15.27 -7.78 14.92
C MET A 469 -15.53 -8.48 13.58
N GLY A 470 -16.71 -9.08 13.42
CA GLY A 470 -17.07 -9.82 12.21
C GLY A 470 -16.54 -11.26 12.13
N LYS A 471 -15.84 -11.77 13.17
CA LYS A 471 -15.23 -13.12 13.12
C LYS A 471 -16.27 -14.25 13.16
N LYS A 472 -17.39 -14.04 13.86
CA LYS A 472 -18.48 -15.01 14.01
C LYS A 472 -19.54 -14.90 12.90
N ASP A 473 -19.83 -13.67 12.47
CA ASP A 473 -20.70 -13.34 11.35
C ASP A 473 -20.21 -12.00 10.80
N VAL A 474 -20.00 -11.91 9.48
CA VAL A 474 -19.47 -10.70 8.82
C VAL A 474 -20.47 -9.53 8.84
N ASN A 475 -21.75 -9.79 9.12
CA ASN A 475 -22.83 -8.80 9.17
C ASN A 475 -23.02 -8.17 10.57
N GLN A 476 -22.17 -8.48 11.56
CA GLN A 476 -22.28 -7.95 12.93
C GLN A 476 -22.35 -6.40 12.97
N THR A 477 -23.42 -5.87 13.57
CA THR A 477 -23.83 -4.46 13.51
C THR A 477 -23.20 -3.56 14.59
N PHE A 478 -21.92 -3.23 14.44
CA PHE A 478 -21.18 -2.41 15.43
C PHE A 478 -21.59 -0.92 15.54
N LYS A 479 -22.49 -0.41 14.69
CA LYS A 479 -22.85 1.02 14.63
C LYS A 479 -23.39 1.54 15.97
N GLU A 480 -24.23 0.77 16.67
CA GLU A 480 -24.76 1.18 17.97
C GLU A 480 -23.68 1.16 19.07
N ILE A 481 -22.85 0.12 19.12
CA ILE A 481 -21.76 -0.03 20.08
C ILE A 481 -20.77 1.15 19.96
N LEU A 482 -20.40 1.51 18.73
CA LEU A 482 -19.50 2.65 18.47
C LEU A 482 -20.17 4.00 18.77
N SER A 483 -21.49 4.12 18.58
CA SER A 483 -22.26 5.31 18.96
C SER A 483 -22.35 5.47 20.49
N ALA A 484 -22.47 4.37 21.23
CA ALA A 484 -22.57 4.35 22.69
C ALA A 484 -21.27 4.78 23.40
N LEU A 485 -20.10 4.68 22.74
CA LEU A 485 -18.80 5.10 23.29
C LEU A 485 -18.82 6.54 23.86
N PRO A 486 -17.93 6.87 24.83
CA PRO A 486 -17.71 8.25 25.28
C PRO A 486 -17.35 9.20 24.13
N ASP A 487 -17.79 10.46 24.19
CA ASP A 487 -17.53 11.46 23.14
C ASP A 487 -16.09 12.01 23.14
N ARG A 488 -15.31 11.64 24.16
CA ARG A 488 -13.85 11.83 24.25
C ARG A 488 -13.21 10.51 24.61
N LEU A 489 -12.26 10.05 23.80
CA LEU A 489 -11.57 8.76 23.92
C LEU A 489 -10.06 8.97 23.90
N THR A 490 -9.37 8.54 24.96
CA THR A 490 -7.90 8.57 25.01
C THR A 490 -7.29 7.52 24.07
N GLN A 491 -7.94 6.37 23.90
CA GLN A 491 -7.61 5.37 22.89
C GLN A 491 -8.84 4.56 22.48
N LEU A 492 -8.92 4.18 21.21
CA LEU A 492 -9.83 3.16 20.69
C LEU A 492 -9.03 2.19 19.81
N GLU A 493 -9.18 0.88 20.04
CA GLU A 493 -8.61 -0.16 19.17
C GLU A 493 -9.72 -1.09 18.65
N LEU A 494 -9.77 -1.27 17.35
CA LEU A 494 -10.76 -2.09 16.66
C LEU A 494 -10.04 -3.16 15.84
N PHE A 495 -10.37 -4.44 16.07
CA PHE A 495 -9.74 -5.58 15.40
C PHE A 495 -10.79 -6.31 14.56
N PHE A 496 -10.69 -6.16 13.25
CA PHE A 496 -11.60 -6.76 12.27
C PHE A 496 -11.12 -8.14 11.85
N ASP A 497 -12.05 -9.07 11.65
CA ASP A 497 -11.79 -10.25 10.84
C ASP A 497 -11.50 -9.84 9.40
N HIS A 498 -10.58 -10.50 8.72
CA HIS A 498 -10.18 -10.13 7.36
C HIS A 498 -11.26 -10.42 6.30
N ARG A 499 -12.32 -11.15 6.67
CA ARG A 499 -13.54 -11.34 5.86
C ARG A 499 -14.55 -10.20 6.06
N ALA A 500 -14.42 -9.43 7.14
CA ALA A 500 -15.31 -8.33 7.50
C ALA A 500 -14.71 -6.97 7.11
N THR A 501 -14.41 -6.80 5.83
CA THR A 501 -13.82 -5.57 5.26
C THR A 501 -14.78 -4.38 5.22
N ASN A 502 -16.08 -4.61 5.45
CA ASN A 502 -17.09 -3.55 5.51
C ASN A 502 -16.96 -2.69 6.79
N THR A 503 -16.39 -1.51 6.64
CA THR A 503 -16.13 -0.55 7.72
C THR A 503 -17.27 0.45 7.99
N ALA A 504 -18.45 0.30 7.37
CA ALA A 504 -19.54 1.29 7.43
C ALA A 504 -19.91 1.77 8.85
N SER A 505 -19.84 0.87 9.84
CA SER A 505 -20.10 1.17 11.25
C SER A 505 -19.22 2.27 11.84
N LEU A 506 -18.02 2.51 11.27
CA LEU A 506 -17.09 3.56 11.71
C LEU A 506 -17.64 4.98 11.55
N ILE A 507 -18.69 5.22 10.76
CA ILE A 507 -19.32 6.54 10.64
C ILE A 507 -19.84 7.07 11.98
N ALA A 508 -20.16 6.17 12.93
CA ALA A 508 -20.49 6.52 14.32
C ALA A 508 -19.38 7.29 15.06
N LEU A 509 -18.14 7.24 14.57
CA LEU A 509 -16.99 7.95 15.14
C LEU A 509 -16.83 9.40 14.64
N GLU A 510 -17.55 9.84 13.59
CA GLU A 510 -17.44 11.17 12.95
C GLU A 510 -17.46 12.34 13.96
N ASN A 511 -18.19 12.16 15.06
CA ASN A 511 -18.40 13.18 16.08
C ASN A 511 -17.65 12.94 17.40
N LYS A 512 -17.00 11.77 17.57
CA LYS A 512 -16.21 11.40 18.75
C LYS A 512 -14.80 12.02 18.65
N SER A 513 -14.32 12.65 19.72
CA SER A 513 -12.92 13.11 19.79
C SER A 513 -12.03 11.96 20.24
N ILE A 514 -11.04 11.57 19.44
CA ILE A 514 -10.18 10.40 19.73
C ILE A 514 -8.71 10.79 19.64
N LYS A 515 -7.93 10.57 20.69
CA LYS A 515 -6.49 10.86 20.70
C LYS A 515 -5.68 9.84 19.87
N GLU A 516 -5.88 8.55 20.11
CA GLU A 516 -5.30 7.46 19.30
C GLU A 516 -6.40 6.50 18.82
N LEU A 517 -6.45 6.28 17.50
CA LEU A 517 -7.24 5.21 16.89
C LEU A 517 -6.32 4.13 16.31
N GLY A 518 -6.48 2.89 16.77
CA GLY A 518 -5.83 1.71 16.22
C GLY A 518 -6.81 0.85 15.41
N LEU A 519 -6.46 0.52 14.17
CA LEU A 519 -7.28 -0.27 13.26
C LEU A 519 -6.48 -1.50 12.82
N TYR A 520 -6.89 -2.68 13.28
CA TYR A 520 -6.12 -3.92 13.17
C TYR A 520 -6.92 -5.05 12.50
N THR A 521 -6.22 -6.04 11.99
CA THR A 521 -6.77 -7.36 11.65
C THR A 521 -5.79 -8.46 12.08
N LEU A 522 -6.27 -9.70 12.16
CA LEU A 522 -5.43 -10.90 12.33
C LEU A 522 -5.06 -11.56 10.99
N GLY A 523 -5.71 -11.16 9.88
CA GLY A 523 -5.45 -11.70 8.54
C GLY A 523 -4.75 -10.69 7.62
N ASN A 524 -5.12 -10.70 6.33
CA ASN A 524 -4.47 -9.85 5.33
C ASN A 524 -4.85 -8.36 5.48
N SER A 525 -3.98 -7.56 6.08
CA SER A 525 -4.12 -6.10 6.21
C SER A 525 -3.89 -5.29 4.91
N LEU A 526 -3.64 -5.97 3.79
CA LEU A 526 -3.35 -5.39 2.47
C LEU A 526 -4.43 -5.74 1.43
N LEU A 527 -5.61 -6.19 1.85
CA LEU A 527 -6.77 -6.39 0.96
C LEU A 527 -7.27 -5.06 0.40
N ASP A 528 -7.67 -5.07 -0.87
CA ASP A 528 -8.11 -3.88 -1.59
C ASP A 528 -9.49 -3.38 -1.13
N ASP A 529 -10.31 -4.27 -0.57
CA ASP A 529 -11.62 -3.97 0.01
C ASP A 529 -11.57 -3.30 1.39
N TRP A 530 -10.38 -3.18 2.01
CA TRP A 530 -10.21 -2.32 3.19
C TRP A 530 -10.45 -0.86 2.78
N SER A 531 -11.68 -0.42 3.01
CA SER A 531 -12.17 0.93 2.74
C SER A 531 -12.38 1.71 4.02
N ILE A 532 -12.34 3.05 3.95
CA ILE A 532 -12.72 3.94 5.06
C ILE A 532 -13.54 5.13 4.57
N ASN A 533 -14.51 5.55 5.38
CA ASN A 533 -15.14 6.85 5.22
C ASN A 533 -14.28 7.92 5.91
N PRO A 534 -13.74 8.93 5.20
CA PRO A 534 -12.85 9.93 5.78
C PRO A 534 -13.48 10.72 6.94
N LEU A 535 -14.80 10.97 6.86
CA LEU A 535 -15.50 11.80 7.83
C LEU A 535 -15.57 11.14 9.21
N SER A 536 -15.59 9.80 9.26
CA SER A 536 -15.46 9.00 10.49
C SER A 536 -14.27 9.40 11.36
N PHE A 537 -13.19 9.92 10.76
CA PHE A 537 -11.94 10.22 11.47
C PHE A 537 -11.61 11.72 11.58
N ARG A 538 -12.52 12.61 11.17
CA ARG A 538 -12.25 14.06 11.15
C ARG A 538 -11.84 14.63 12.51
N LYS A 539 -12.38 14.08 13.61
CA LYS A 539 -12.03 14.44 15.01
C LYS A 539 -10.99 13.52 15.69
N VAL A 540 -10.30 12.67 14.94
CA VAL A 540 -9.22 11.82 15.45
C VAL A 540 -7.89 12.58 15.37
N GLU A 541 -7.19 12.79 16.49
CA GLU A 541 -5.88 13.47 16.53
C GLU A 541 -4.78 12.66 15.80
N TRP A 542 -4.85 11.34 15.87
CA TRP A 542 -3.86 10.43 15.29
C TRP A 542 -4.43 9.01 15.06
N ILE A 543 -4.24 8.50 13.83
CA ILE A 543 -4.47 7.10 13.49
C ILE A 543 -3.11 6.39 13.54
N ASN A 544 -3.01 5.33 14.35
CA ASN A 544 -1.76 4.64 14.61
C ASN A 544 -1.25 3.91 13.35
N THR A 545 -0.06 4.32 12.93
CA THR A 545 0.64 3.80 11.74
C THR A 545 2.05 3.28 12.05
N ILE A 546 2.37 3.14 13.34
CA ILE A 546 3.69 2.77 13.87
C ILE A 546 3.74 1.31 14.31
N ASP A 547 2.62 0.79 14.80
CA ASP A 547 2.50 -0.62 15.17
C ASP A 547 2.60 -1.55 13.96
N TYR A 548 2.97 -2.81 14.22
CA TYR A 548 3.38 -3.79 13.21
C TYR A 548 2.42 -3.88 12.01
N ASN A 549 3.01 -3.93 10.81
CA ASN A 549 2.32 -4.15 9.54
C ASN A 549 2.87 -5.43 8.89
N VAL A 550 2.00 -6.24 8.31
CA VAL A 550 2.31 -7.61 7.88
C VAL A 550 3.42 -7.68 6.84
N SER A 551 4.44 -8.49 7.10
CA SER A 551 5.45 -8.84 6.08
C SER A 551 4.92 -9.95 5.17
N LYS A 552 5.26 -9.88 3.87
CA LYS A 552 5.07 -10.97 2.90
C LYS A 552 5.80 -12.27 3.26
N GLN A 553 6.67 -12.24 4.27
CA GLN A 553 7.43 -13.39 4.79
C GLN A 553 6.61 -14.27 5.76
N ASN A 554 5.46 -13.79 6.24
CA ASN A 554 4.62 -14.55 7.16
C ASN A 554 3.90 -15.70 6.44
N LYS A 555 3.68 -16.82 7.14
CA LYS A 555 2.91 -17.95 6.62
C LYS A 555 1.46 -17.52 6.37
N ALA A 556 0.88 -17.94 5.25
CA ALA A 556 -0.55 -17.80 4.99
C ALA A 556 -1.37 -18.49 6.10
N GLY A 557 -2.48 -17.87 6.51
CA GLY A 557 -3.37 -18.41 7.55
C GLY A 557 -2.90 -18.22 9.00
N ALA A 558 -1.79 -17.52 9.26
CA ALA A 558 -1.37 -17.19 10.63
C ALA A 558 -2.14 -15.97 11.18
N ASP A 559 -2.80 -16.13 12.34
CA ASP A 559 -3.54 -15.07 13.08
C ASP A 559 -2.54 -14.03 13.68
N ILE A 560 -1.98 -13.17 12.84
CA ILE A 560 -0.95 -12.18 13.19
C ILE A 560 -1.59 -10.80 13.27
N ALA A 561 -1.59 -10.19 14.46
CA ALA A 561 -2.11 -8.83 14.62
C ALA A 561 -1.27 -7.81 13.85
N THR A 562 -1.89 -7.20 12.83
CA THR A 562 -1.30 -6.23 11.91
C THR A 562 -2.22 -5.02 11.76
N ARG A 563 -1.65 -3.81 11.67
CA ARG A 563 -2.44 -2.61 11.34
C ARG A 563 -2.93 -2.65 9.89
N ILE A 564 -4.17 -2.22 9.67
CA ILE A 564 -4.76 -2.13 8.32
C ILE A 564 -4.11 -0.98 7.53
N THR A 565 -3.87 -1.18 6.23
CA THR A 565 -3.41 -0.12 5.31
C THR A 565 -4.52 0.19 4.31
N PHE A 566 -5.12 1.38 4.40
CA PHE A 566 -6.23 1.78 3.53
C PHE A 566 -5.72 2.43 2.24
N ASN A 567 -6.00 1.80 1.10
CA ASN A 567 -5.83 2.40 -0.24
C ASN A 567 -7.18 2.77 -0.89
N THR A 568 -8.29 2.50 -0.21
CA THR A 568 -9.66 2.69 -0.70
C THR A 568 -10.43 3.63 0.24
N LEU A 569 -11.12 4.62 -0.32
CA LEU A 569 -12.09 5.45 0.40
C LEU A 569 -13.50 4.99 0.05
N ALA A 570 -14.41 4.98 1.00
CA ALA A 570 -15.82 4.68 0.78
C ALA A 570 -16.71 5.76 1.39
N PHE A 571 -17.93 5.88 0.90
CA PHE A 571 -18.91 6.86 1.38
C PHE A 571 -20.26 6.17 1.55
N GLU A 572 -21.07 6.66 2.48
CA GLU A 572 -22.40 6.10 2.72
C GLU A 572 -23.46 6.88 1.93
N GLU A 573 -24.59 6.27 1.61
CA GLU A 573 -25.77 6.95 1.03
C GLU A 573 -26.22 8.18 1.86
N SER A 574 -25.93 8.21 3.16
CA SER A 574 -26.19 9.36 4.06
C SER A 574 -25.22 10.53 3.92
N ASP A 575 -24.11 10.38 3.17
CA ASP A 575 -23.23 11.50 2.82
C ASP A 575 -23.77 12.32 1.63
N ILE A 576 -24.88 11.89 1.04
CA ILE A 576 -25.53 12.52 -0.11
C ILE A 576 -26.62 13.46 0.41
N LEU A 577 -26.38 14.76 0.31
CA LEU A 577 -27.23 15.81 0.88
C LEU A 577 -28.42 16.08 -0.05
N LYS A 578 -29.45 15.24 0.04
CA LYS A 578 -30.60 15.21 -0.90
C LYS A 578 -31.41 16.51 -0.98
N THR A 579 -31.24 17.43 -0.03
CA THR A 579 -31.92 18.74 0.05
C THR A 579 -30.98 19.95 -0.03
N GLU A 580 -29.66 19.76 -0.22
CA GLU A 580 -28.69 20.86 -0.39
C GLU A 580 -28.31 21.07 -1.86
N SER A 581 -27.90 22.31 -2.20
CA SER A 581 -27.49 22.68 -3.56
C SER A 581 -26.16 22.02 -3.99
N ASP A 582 -25.20 21.84 -3.08
CA ASP A 582 -24.06 20.94 -3.28
C ASP A 582 -24.36 19.58 -2.61
N LYS A 583 -25.19 18.79 -3.30
CA LYS A 583 -25.58 17.41 -2.94
C LYS A 583 -24.38 16.52 -2.53
N TYR A 584 -23.18 16.81 -3.04
CA TYR A 584 -21.96 16.03 -2.81
C TYR A 584 -20.98 16.69 -1.84
N LYS A 585 -21.36 17.78 -1.16
CA LYS A 585 -20.51 18.56 -0.26
C LYS A 585 -19.75 17.71 0.75
N ARG A 586 -20.41 16.81 1.48
CA ARG A 586 -19.77 15.91 2.48
C ARG A 586 -18.71 15.01 1.84
N ILE A 587 -19.03 14.41 0.70
CA ILE A 587 -18.10 13.54 -0.05
C ILE A 587 -16.89 14.37 -0.51
N ASN A 588 -17.14 15.57 -1.06
CA ASN A 588 -16.10 16.52 -1.48
C ASN A 588 -15.22 17.01 -0.31
N GLU A 589 -15.78 17.23 0.87
CA GLU A 589 -15.04 17.53 2.11
C GLU A 589 -14.20 16.32 2.56
N GLY A 590 -14.74 15.11 2.50
CA GLY A 590 -14.02 13.86 2.81
C GLY A 590 -12.86 13.56 1.85
N LEU A 591 -13.03 13.82 0.54
CA LEU A 591 -11.95 13.75 -0.44
C LEU A 591 -10.87 14.79 -0.13
N SER A 592 -11.24 16.05 0.14
CA SER A 592 -10.27 17.10 0.50
C SER A 592 -9.53 16.83 1.82
N LEU A 593 -10.17 16.17 2.79
CA LEU A 593 -9.56 15.72 4.04
C LEU A 593 -8.35 14.83 3.74
N VAL A 594 -8.57 13.74 3.00
CA VAL A 594 -7.54 12.73 2.69
C VAL A 594 -6.52 13.27 1.70
N TYR A 595 -6.95 14.00 0.67
CA TYR A 595 -6.09 14.33 -0.46
C TYR A 595 -5.26 15.60 -0.29
N TYR A 596 -5.64 16.53 0.60
CA TYR A 596 -4.96 17.82 0.74
C TYR A 596 -4.77 18.31 2.17
N SER A 597 -5.76 18.13 3.06
CA SER A 597 -5.69 18.70 4.41
C SER A 597 -4.82 17.87 5.38
N ARG A 598 -5.00 16.55 5.38
CA ARG A 598 -4.38 15.60 6.33
C ARG A 598 -3.46 14.58 5.66
N ASN A 599 -3.12 14.75 4.38
CA ASN A 599 -2.30 13.81 3.61
C ASN A 599 -0.83 13.69 4.09
N ASN A 600 -0.41 14.50 5.07
CA ASN A 600 0.87 14.36 5.76
C ASN A 600 0.84 13.28 6.87
N GLU A 601 -0.34 12.75 7.20
CA GLU A 601 -0.54 11.62 8.12
C GLU A 601 -0.48 10.28 7.38
N GLY A 602 0.24 9.29 7.95
CA GLY A 602 0.49 8.00 7.29
C GLY A 602 -0.77 7.19 6.92
N ALA A 603 -1.90 7.41 7.62
CA ALA A 603 -3.15 6.73 7.35
C ALA A 603 -3.86 7.23 6.07
N PHE A 604 -3.46 8.40 5.56
CA PHE A 604 -4.03 9.04 4.38
C PHE A 604 -3.05 9.06 3.19
N GLN A 605 -2.01 8.20 3.21
CA GLN A 605 -0.94 8.15 2.21
C GLN A 605 -0.99 6.90 1.30
N GLY A 606 -1.96 6.00 1.48
CA GLY A 606 -2.05 4.77 0.71
C GLY A 606 -0.76 3.94 0.78
N ASN A 607 -0.31 3.41 -0.36
CA ASN A 607 0.77 2.43 -0.41
C ASN A 607 2.19 2.99 -0.61
N PHE A 608 2.36 4.26 -1.03
CA PHE A 608 3.69 4.83 -1.33
C PHE A 608 4.22 5.84 -0.31
N GLY A 609 3.42 6.19 0.72
CA GLY A 609 3.91 6.93 1.89
C GLY A 609 4.11 8.44 1.69
N PRO A 610 4.92 9.08 2.55
CA PRO A 610 4.87 10.53 2.76
C PRO A 610 5.59 11.40 1.71
N GLY A 611 6.40 10.84 0.82
CA GLY A 611 7.30 11.64 0.00
C GLY A 611 8.38 12.37 0.82
N ASN A 612 8.95 13.45 0.27
CA ASN A 612 10.16 14.09 0.80
C ASN A 612 9.93 15.31 1.72
N ASP A 613 8.90 16.12 1.48
CA ASP A 613 8.49 17.24 2.36
C ASP A 613 6.99 17.16 2.69
N PRO A 614 6.52 16.08 3.35
CA PRO A 614 5.10 15.80 3.60
C PRO A 614 4.32 16.94 4.24
N ASP A 615 4.98 17.79 5.03
CA ASP A 615 4.33 18.85 5.77
C ASP A 615 4.14 20.15 4.95
N HIS A 616 4.74 20.26 3.76
CA HIS A 616 4.77 21.51 2.96
C HIS A 616 4.61 21.30 1.43
N ASP A 617 4.69 20.07 0.93
CA ASP A 617 4.52 19.73 -0.50
C ASP A 617 3.36 18.74 -0.68
N GLU A 618 2.16 19.11 -0.21
CA GLU A 618 1.03 18.18 -0.20
C GLU A 618 0.63 17.71 -1.61
N GLY A 619 0.98 18.47 -2.66
CA GLY A 619 0.75 18.09 -4.05
C GLY A 619 1.54 16.86 -4.51
N ASN A 620 2.66 16.53 -3.87
CA ASN A 620 3.49 15.36 -4.19
C ASN A 620 3.39 14.21 -3.17
N ASN A 621 2.66 14.40 -2.05
CA ASN A 621 2.35 13.32 -1.12
C ASN A 621 1.53 12.21 -1.80
N SER A 622 1.77 10.95 -1.42
CA SER A 622 0.94 9.83 -1.84
C SER A 622 -0.44 9.86 -1.16
N TYR A 623 -1.37 9.04 -1.65
CA TYR A 623 -2.79 9.09 -1.31
C TYR A 623 -3.50 7.77 -1.68
N PRO A 624 -4.62 7.43 -1.03
CA PRO A 624 -5.53 6.34 -1.44
C PRO A 624 -6.00 6.51 -2.89
N THR A 625 -5.70 5.52 -3.73
CA THR A 625 -5.92 5.55 -5.19
C THR A 625 -7.23 4.89 -5.63
N ARG A 626 -8.14 4.56 -4.70
CA ARG A 626 -9.43 3.93 -5.00
C ARG A 626 -10.60 4.56 -4.27
N LEU A 627 -11.78 4.49 -4.92
CA LEU A 627 -13.07 4.79 -4.31
C LEU A 627 -13.99 3.55 -4.33
N ASP A 628 -14.88 3.42 -3.35
CA ASP A 628 -15.90 2.38 -3.28
C ASP A 628 -17.26 3.00 -2.89
N PHE A 629 -18.19 2.96 -3.84
CA PHE A 629 -19.57 3.45 -3.72
C PHE A 629 -20.60 2.31 -3.62
N SER A 630 -20.17 1.07 -3.32
CA SER A 630 -21.09 -0.03 -2.99
C SER A 630 -22.05 0.30 -1.84
N ARG A 631 -21.66 1.24 -0.96
CA ARG A 631 -22.47 1.72 0.18
C ARG A 631 -23.23 3.03 -0.07
N ALA A 632 -23.18 3.54 -1.30
CA ALA A 632 -23.87 4.76 -1.75
C ALA A 632 -24.58 4.56 -3.10
N PRO A 633 -25.67 3.76 -3.16
CA PRO A 633 -26.32 3.34 -4.41
C PRO A 633 -26.75 4.48 -5.35
N SER A 634 -27.02 5.68 -4.83
CA SER A 634 -27.37 6.86 -5.64
C SER A 634 -26.20 7.46 -6.46
N ILE A 635 -24.98 6.93 -6.35
CA ILE A 635 -23.80 7.41 -7.08
C ILE A 635 -23.55 6.51 -8.29
N ARG A 636 -23.84 7.02 -9.50
CA ARG A 636 -23.70 6.27 -10.76
C ARG A 636 -22.46 6.62 -11.61
N SER A 637 -21.79 7.71 -11.31
CA SER A 637 -20.51 8.11 -11.92
C SER A 637 -19.74 9.04 -10.97
N LEU A 638 -18.60 9.60 -11.38
CA LEU A 638 -17.87 10.59 -10.56
C LEU A 638 -18.45 12.02 -10.68
N LYS A 639 -19.69 12.18 -11.18
CA LYS A 639 -20.34 13.48 -11.39
C LYS A 639 -20.40 14.32 -10.10
N GLY A 640 -19.89 15.55 -10.18
CA GLY A 640 -19.89 16.52 -9.07
C GLY A 640 -18.84 16.26 -7.99
N LEU A 641 -17.98 15.24 -8.15
CA LEU A 641 -16.89 14.94 -7.23
C LEU A 641 -15.62 15.73 -7.60
N LYS A 642 -14.96 16.31 -6.61
CA LYS A 642 -13.88 17.31 -6.78
C LYS A 642 -12.52 16.70 -6.42
N PHE A 643 -11.76 16.29 -7.43
CA PHE A 643 -10.43 15.68 -7.29
C PHE A 643 -9.28 16.70 -7.27
N TYR A 644 -9.57 17.97 -7.00
CA TYR A 644 -8.62 19.08 -6.88
C TYR A 644 -8.87 19.86 -5.58
N ASP A 645 -7.94 20.72 -5.16
CA ASP A 645 -8.00 21.44 -3.88
C ASP A 645 -8.94 22.67 -3.91
N TRP A 646 -10.22 22.40 -4.17
CA TRP A 646 -11.31 23.38 -4.36
C TRP A 646 -11.58 24.28 -3.15
N ILE A 647 -11.16 23.86 -1.94
CA ILE A 647 -11.35 24.63 -0.71
C ILE A 647 -10.35 25.79 -0.62
N THR A 648 -9.12 25.59 -1.09
CA THR A 648 -8.06 26.61 -0.99
C THR A 648 -7.75 27.30 -2.32
N ASN A 649 -8.06 26.64 -3.44
CA ASN A 649 -7.65 27.00 -4.79
C ASN A 649 -6.12 27.15 -4.94
N SER A 650 -5.35 26.36 -4.17
CA SER A 650 -3.88 26.39 -4.09
C SER A 650 -3.11 26.01 -5.37
N GLY A 651 -3.79 25.54 -6.41
CA GLY A 651 -3.14 24.99 -7.62
C GLY A 651 -2.42 23.64 -7.39
N LYS A 652 -2.58 23.00 -6.22
CA LYS A 652 -2.05 21.66 -5.96
C LYS A 652 -2.56 20.64 -6.99
N LYS A 653 -1.69 19.69 -7.34
CA LYS A 653 -1.97 18.64 -8.34
C LYS A 653 -3.31 17.92 -8.06
N PRO A 654 -4.18 17.78 -9.07
CA PRO A 654 -5.35 16.91 -8.97
C PRO A 654 -4.97 15.46 -8.67
N ARG A 655 -5.87 14.72 -8.03
CA ARG A 655 -5.71 13.29 -7.74
C ARG A 655 -6.32 12.43 -8.84
N LYS A 656 -5.76 11.23 -9.03
CA LYS A 656 -6.26 10.24 -9.98
C LYS A 656 -6.59 8.91 -9.32
N LEU A 657 -7.57 8.21 -9.89
CA LEU A 657 -8.02 6.90 -9.39
C LEU A 657 -7.47 5.77 -10.27
N LYS A 658 -6.97 4.72 -9.62
CA LYS A 658 -6.76 3.42 -10.24
C LYS A 658 -8.08 2.66 -10.34
N ASN A 659 -8.85 2.59 -9.25
CA ASN A 659 -10.09 1.83 -9.25
C ASN A 659 -11.26 2.62 -8.64
N VAL A 660 -12.45 2.47 -9.20
CA VAL A 660 -13.70 2.86 -8.55
C VAL A 660 -14.69 1.69 -8.62
N LYS A 661 -15.27 1.33 -7.47
CA LYS A 661 -16.35 0.34 -7.38
C LYS A 661 -17.69 1.07 -7.25
N PHE A 662 -18.69 0.71 -8.05
CA PHE A 662 -20.05 1.23 -7.96
C PHE A 662 -21.03 0.17 -7.44
N TYR A 663 -22.12 0.61 -6.81
CA TYR A 663 -23.19 -0.32 -6.43
C TYR A 663 -23.94 -0.86 -7.65
N ASN A 664 -24.03 -2.18 -7.77
CA ASN A 664 -25.00 -2.87 -8.60
C ASN A 664 -25.41 -4.23 -8.02
N ASN A 665 -26.63 -4.64 -8.36
CA ASN A 665 -27.25 -5.91 -7.96
C ASN A 665 -28.14 -6.50 -9.07
N ASN A 666 -27.91 -6.09 -10.33
CA ASN A 666 -28.59 -6.59 -11.53
C ASN A 666 -27.52 -7.03 -12.54
N SER A 667 -27.90 -7.77 -13.57
CA SER A 667 -26.96 -8.11 -14.66
C SER A 667 -26.67 -6.95 -15.62
N TRP A 668 -27.49 -5.89 -15.61
CA TRP A 668 -27.22 -4.61 -16.24
C TRP A 668 -26.82 -3.53 -15.21
N TYR A 669 -25.99 -2.56 -15.59
CA TYR A 669 -25.72 -1.36 -14.79
C TYR A 669 -26.41 -0.13 -15.39
N ALA A 670 -27.33 0.49 -14.64
CA ALA A 670 -28.10 1.65 -15.13
C ALA A 670 -27.39 2.99 -14.87
N ILE A 671 -27.20 3.77 -15.93
CA ILE A 671 -26.59 5.11 -15.92
C ILE A 671 -27.32 6.04 -16.90
N SER A 672 -27.49 7.32 -16.55
CA SER A 672 -28.10 8.30 -17.46
C SER A 672 -27.06 8.97 -18.37
N GLY A 673 -27.51 9.53 -19.50
CA GLY A 673 -26.65 10.36 -20.35
C GLY A 673 -26.06 11.56 -19.60
N TYR A 674 -26.81 12.17 -18.68
CA TYR A 674 -26.33 13.25 -17.83
C TYR A 674 -25.27 12.79 -16.79
N ASP A 675 -25.35 11.55 -16.31
CA ASP A 675 -24.29 10.94 -15.48
C ASP A 675 -23.04 10.61 -16.29
N LEU A 676 -23.19 10.22 -17.56
CA LEU A 676 -22.10 9.95 -18.51
C LEU A 676 -21.38 11.22 -18.97
N ASP A 677 -22.12 12.25 -19.40
CA ASP A 677 -21.58 13.56 -19.85
C ASP A 677 -20.66 14.20 -18.81
N ASN A 678 -20.95 13.94 -17.53
CA ASN A 678 -20.26 14.49 -16.36
C ASN A 678 -19.49 13.41 -15.58
N ALA A 679 -19.22 12.24 -16.16
CA ALA A 679 -18.67 11.09 -15.42
C ALA A 679 -17.22 11.24 -14.98
N GLN A 680 -16.46 12.15 -15.60
CA GLN A 680 -15.03 12.43 -15.34
C GLN A 680 -14.10 11.19 -15.47
N PHE A 681 -14.50 10.13 -16.19
CA PHE A 681 -13.68 8.92 -16.30
C PHE A 681 -12.41 9.15 -17.14
N ASP A 682 -12.48 10.04 -18.12
CA ASP A 682 -11.37 10.47 -18.98
C ASP A 682 -10.27 11.24 -18.23
N THR A 683 -10.68 12.03 -17.24
CA THR A 683 -9.89 13.05 -16.56
C THR A 683 -9.36 12.56 -15.22
N VAL A 684 -10.20 11.90 -14.42
CA VAL A 684 -9.86 11.41 -13.08
C VAL A 684 -9.23 10.03 -13.08
N MET A 685 -9.55 9.14 -14.03
CA MET A 685 -8.92 7.81 -14.03
C MET A 685 -7.44 7.91 -14.46
N ALA A 686 -6.63 7.03 -13.88
CA ALA A 686 -5.21 6.87 -14.14
C ALA A 686 -4.96 6.12 -15.47
N LEU A 687 -5.47 6.66 -16.57
CA LEU A 687 -5.37 6.09 -17.92
C LEU A 687 -3.91 6.09 -18.42
N GLY A 688 -3.48 5.01 -19.07
CA GLY A 688 -2.15 4.87 -19.68
C GLY A 688 -0.97 4.73 -18.71
N GLU A 689 -1.16 4.93 -17.41
CA GLU A 689 -0.09 4.81 -16.41
C GLU A 689 0.35 3.35 -16.19
N PRO A 690 1.64 3.00 -16.37
CA PRO A 690 2.14 1.66 -16.13
C PRO A 690 2.20 1.30 -14.63
N GLY A 691 1.99 0.03 -14.30
CA GLY A 691 2.14 -0.51 -12.95
C GLY A 691 0.92 -1.32 -12.47
N MET A 692 1.03 -1.85 -11.25
CA MET A 692 -0.05 -2.54 -10.54
C MET A 692 -0.53 -1.68 -9.36
N PRO A 693 -1.83 -1.66 -9.02
CA PRO A 693 -2.94 -2.31 -9.72
C PRO A 693 -3.24 -1.66 -11.09
N PRO A 694 -3.84 -2.39 -12.04
CA PRO A 694 -4.29 -1.81 -13.28
C PRO A 694 -5.52 -0.91 -13.04
N THR A 695 -5.67 0.10 -13.90
CA THR A 695 -6.82 1.00 -13.85
C THR A 695 -8.10 0.27 -14.28
N LYS A 696 -9.18 0.34 -13.48
CA LYS A 696 -10.46 -0.37 -13.71
C LYS A 696 -11.66 0.41 -13.17
N ILE A 697 -12.85 0.01 -13.59
CA ILE A 697 -14.12 0.25 -12.88
C ILE A 697 -14.67 -1.13 -12.45
N GLU A 698 -15.32 -1.21 -11.30
CA GLU A 698 -15.81 -2.47 -10.72
C GLU A 698 -17.24 -2.30 -10.19
N PHE A 699 -18.00 -3.39 -10.04
CA PHE A 699 -19.38 -3.39 -9.56
C PHE A 699 -19.52 -4.27 -8.30
N SER A 700 -20.44 -3.96 -7.39
CA SER A 700 -20.56 -4.71 -6.13
C SER A 700 -20.98 -6.18 -6.29
N ASN A 701 -21.73 -6.52 -7.35
CA ASN A 701 -22.01 -7.91 -7.74
C ASN A 701 -20.98 -8.50 -8.73
N GLY A 702 -19.80 -7.88 -8.85
CA GLY A 702 -18.65 -8.43 -9.55
C GLY A 702 -18.90 -8.67 -11.05
N LEU A 703 -18.90 -9.95 -11.44
CA LEU A 703 -19.00 -10.39 -12.84
C LEU A 703 -20.44 -10.65 -13.31
N GLU A 704 -21.45 -10.52 -12.45
CA GLU A 704 -22.85 -10.60 -12.84
C GLU A 704 -23.26 -9.44 -13.76
N THR A 705 -22.65 -8.25 -13.57
CA THR A 705 -22.87 -7.11 -14.45
C THR A 705 -22.18 -7.37 -15.81
N ASP A 706 -22.95 -7.67 -16.85
CA ASP A 706 -22.44 -8.00 -18.19
C ASP A 706 -22.71 -6.93 -19.26
N ARG A 707 -23.57 -5.95 -18.96
CA ARG A 707 -24.04 -4.89 -19.89
C ARG A 707 -24.44 -3.58 -19.20
N ILE A 708 -24.68 -2.53 -19.98
CA ILE A 708 -25.14 -1.21 -19.50
C ILE A 708 -26.61 -0.99 -19.88
N ARG A 709 -27.39 -0.33 -19.01
CA ARG A 709 -28.73 0.20 -19.30
C ARG A 709 -28.66 1.73 -19.33
N ILE A 710 -28.94 2.36 -20.48
CA ILE A 710 -28.85 3.82 -20.66
C ILE A 710 -30.23 4.42 -20.39
N THR A 711 -30.44 5.02 -19.22
CA THR A 711 -31.77 5.50 -18.79
C THR A 711 -32.22 6.83 -19.44
N SER A 712 -31.47 7.30 -20.44
CA SER A 712 -31.83 8.47 -21.24
C SER A 712 -32.55 8.06 -22.52
N LYS A 713 -33.57 8.83 -22.89
CA LYS A 713 -34.39 8.56 -24.09
C LYS A 713 -33.84 9.21 -25.37
N GLU A 714 -32.95 10.20 -25.24
CA GLU A 714 -32.38 10.95 -26.35
C GLU A 714 -30.91 10.67 -26.60
N LYS A 715 -30.42 11.10 -27.78
CA LYS A 715 -29.00 10.99 -28.17
C LYS A 715 -28.05 11.44 -27.06
N LEU A 716 -26.98 10.67 -26.89
CA LEU A 716 -25.86 11.02 -26.03
C LEU A 716 -25.00 12.09 -26.70
N THR A 717 -24.33 12.94 -25.92
CA THR A 717 -23.27 13.81 -26.47
C THR A 717 -21.98 13.02 -26.69
N ASP A 718 -21.01 13.60 -27.40
CA ASP A 718 -19.68 13.02 -27.57
C ASP A 718 -18.96 12.79 -26.22
N SER A 719 -19.25 13.60 -25.19
CA SER A 719 -18.73 13.39 -23.83
C SER A 719 -19.30 12.11 -23.21
N ALA A 720 -20.63 11.93 -23.28
CA ALA A 720 -21.27 10.71 -22.79
C ALA A 720 -20.85 9.46 -23.59
N LEU A 721 -20.70 9.55 -24.91
CA LEU A 721 -20.19 8.43 -25.73
C LEU A 721 -18.75 8.05 -25.37
N SER A 722 -17.88 9.05 -25.15
CA SER A 722 -16.49 8.84 -24.71
C SER A 722 -16.44 8.18 -23.33
N ASN A 723 -17.21 8.71 -22.37
CA ASN A 723 -17.28 8.17 -21.01
C ASN A 723 -17.96 6.77 -20.97
N LEU A 724 -18.91 6.47 -21.84
CA LEU A 724 -19.51 5.13 -21.99
C LEU A 724 -18.50 4.11 -22.52
N ASN A 725 -17.73 4.49 -23.54
CA ASN A 725 -16.64 3.67 -24.06
C ASN A 725 -15.58 3.41 -22.97
N LEU A 726 -15.20 4.43 -22.18
CA LEU A 726 -14.30 4.25 -21.04
C LEU A 726 -14.91 3.35 -19.95
N LEU A 727 -16.18 3.53 -19.61
CA LEU A 727 -16.90 2.70 -18.62
C LEU A 727 -16.82 1.20 -19.00
N ILE A 728 -17.15 0.86 -20.24
CA ILE A 728 -17.11 -0.51 -20.75
C ILE A 728 -15.68 -1.04 -20.80
N ASN A 729 -14.72 -0.28 -21.33
CA ASN A 729 -13.33 -0.73 -21.45
C ASN A 729 -12.64 -0.91 -20.08
N LEU A 730 -12.96 -0.08 -19.08
CA LEU A 730 -12.39 -0.17 -17.73
C LEU A 730 -13.06 -1.22 -16.84
N SER A 731 -14.35 -1.50 -17.04
CA SER A 731 -15.07 -2.58 -16.34
C SER A 731 -14.96 -3.94 -17.01
N ARG A 732 -14.58 -3.98 -18.30
CA ARG A 732 -14.39 -5.19 -19.12
C ARG A 732 -15.68 -6.00 -19.38
N ILE A 733 -16.83 -5.37 -19.19
CA ILE A 733 -18.13 -5.91 -19.56
C ILE A 733 -18.31 -5.94 -21.09
N SER A 734 -19.41 -6.51 -21.57
CA SER A 734 -19.67 -6.59 -23.01
C SER A 734 -20.11 -5.24 -23.59
N ARG A 735 -20.00 -5.08 -24.92
CA ARG A 735 -20.56 -3.93 -25.67
C ARG A 735 -22.09 -4.02 -25.87
N GLN A 736 -22.81 -4.66 -24.96
CA GLN A 736 -24.27 -4.70 -24.96
C GLN A 736 -24.84 -3.48 -24.22
N ILE A 737 -25.87 -2.87 -24.79
CA ILE A 737 -26.57 -1.70 -24.25
C ILE A 737 -28.08 -1.98 -24.28
N GLU A 738 -28.75 -1.81 -23.15
CA GLU A 738 -30.21 -1.70 -23.07
C GLU A 738 -30.62 -0.21 -23.10
N ILE A 739 -31.72 0.11 -23.79
CA ILE A 739 -32.34 1.45 -23.82
C ILE A 739 -33.86 1.36 -23.54
N PRO A 740 -34.50 2.40 -22.95
CA PRO A 740 -35.94 2.41 -22.70
C PRO A 740 -36.77 2.08 -23.94
N GLN A 741 -37.90 1.39 -23.75
CA GLN A 741 -38.86 1.08 -24.82
C GLN A 741 -39.38 2.32 -25.56
N ASP A 742 -39.36 3.49 -24.91
CA ASP A 742 -39.73 4.80 -25.48
C ASP A 742 -38.53 5.74 -25.74
N ALA A 743 -37.33 5.18 -25.91
CA ALA A 743 -36.16 5.90 -26.38
C ALA A 743 -36.24 6.19 -27.90
N SER A 744 -35.69 7.32 -28.34
CA SER A 744 -35.72 7.76 -29.73
C SER A 744 -34.90 6.84 -30.65
N SER A 745 -35.39 6.66 -31.88
CA SER A 745 -34.74 5.84 -32.93
C SER A 745 -33.30 6.31 -33.21
N GLU A 746 -33.11 7.61 -33.00
CA GLU A 746 -31.92 8.43 -33.03
C GLU A 746 -30.86 7.98 -32.04
N LEU A 747 -31.23 7.68 -30.78
CA LEU A 747 -30.31 7.16 -29.76
C LEU A 747 -29.84 5.75 -30.13
N LYS A 748 -30.78 4.87 -30.52
CA LYS A 748 -30.45 3.51 -30.95
C LYS A 748 -29.46 3.52 -32.12
N SER A 749 -29.79 4.27 -33.17
CA SER A 749 -28.96 4.40 -34.37
C SER A 749 -27.57 4.98 -34.06
N GLN A 750 -27.48 5.94 -33.14
CA GLN A 750 -26.20 6.51 -32.69
C GLN A 750 -25.34 5.46 -31.96
N LEU A 751 -25.93 4.69 -31.06
CA LEU A 751 -25.22 3.65 -30.30
C LEU A 751 -24.76 2.49 -31.21
N GLU A 752 -25.63 2.01 -32.10
CA GLU A 752 -25.27 0.98 -33.10
C GLU A 752 -24.13 1.45 -34.01
N SER A 753 -24.17 2.71 -34.46
CA SER A 753 -23.10 3.33 -35.26
C SER A 753 -21.76 3.45 -34.51
N ASN A 754 -21.77 3.46 -33.18
CA ASN A 754 -20.57 3.43 -32.33
C ASN A 754 -20.09 2.01 -32.00
N GLY A 755 -20.66 0.98 -32.63
CA GLY A 755 -20.27 -0.42 -32.46
C GLY A 755 -20.74 -1.03 -31.14
N TYR A 756 -21.89 -0.58 -30.62
CA TYR A 756 -22.60 -1.24 -29.53
C TYR A 756 -23.70 -2.17 -30.07
N LYS A 757 -24.01 -3.22 -29.33
CA LYS A 757 -25.19 -4.08 -29.58
C LYS A 757 -26.34 -3.54 -28.74
N VAL A 758 -27.39 -3.03 -29.38
CA VAL A 758 -28.47 -2.31 -28.69
C VAL A 758 -29.76 -3.13 -28.68
N SER A 759 -30.29 -3.40 -27.49
CA SER A 759 -31.62 -3.95 -27.26
C SER A 759 -32.49 -2.93 -26.53
N TYR A 760 -33.81 -3.07 -26.64
CA TYR A 760 -34.72 -2.38 -25.72
C TYR A 760 -34.74 -3.09 -24.36
N GLU A 761 -35.05 -2.36 -23.29
CA GLU A 761 -35.16 -2.90 -21.94
C GLU A 761 -36.24 -4.00 -21.87
N SER A 762 -35.83 -5.22 -21.53
CA SER A 762 -36.74 -6.31 -21.19
C SER A 762 -37.10 -6.22 -19.71
N ASP A 763 -38.37 -5.96 -19.42
CA ASP A 763 -38.91 -5.97 -18.06
C ASP A 763 -39.18 -7.41 -17.61
N GLU A 764 -38.13 -8.09 -17.14
CA GLU A 764 -38.24 -9.37 -16.40
C GLU A 764 -38.77 -9.17 -14.96
N THR A 765 -39.78 -8.32 -14.80
CA THR A 765 -40.63 -8.31 -13.61
C THR A 765 -41.63 -9.46 -13.72
N PHE A 766 -41.32 -10.60 -13.09
CA PHE A 766 -42.31 -11.64 -12.84
C PHE A 766 -43.49 -11.04 -12.06
N ASN A 767 -44.71 -11.39 -12.50
CA ASN A 767 -45.96 -11.18 -11.75
C ASN A 767 -46.13 -12.28 -10.68
#